data_AF-A0A6D2YBX0-F1
#
_entry.id   AF-A0A6D2YBX0-F1
#
_cell.length_a   1.000
_cell.length_b   1.000
_cell.length_c   1.000
_cell.angle_alpha   90.00
_cell.angle_beta   90.00
_cell.angle_gamma   90.00
#
_symmetry.space_group_name_H-M   'P 1'
#
loop_
_entity.id
_entity.type
_entity.pdbx_description
1 polymer ?
#
loop_
_entity_poly.entity_id
_entity_poly.type
_entity_poly.pdbx_seq_one_letter_code
_entity_poly.pdbx_strand_id
1 'polypeptide(L)'
;MAQGLEVALTDLQSSRNNVQHHTEEITVDHLLVRRGQAFNLTLYFRNRGFQPGLDNIIFVVETEDAVYLDSEPQRQEYVMNDYGFIYQGSKNWIRPCPWNYGQFEDKIIDICLKLLDKSLHFQTDPATDCALRGSPVYVSRVVCAMINSNDDNGVLNGKWSENYTDGANPAEWTGSVAILKQWNATGCQPVRYGQCWVFAAVMCTVMRCLGIPTRVITNFDSGHDTDGNLIIDEYYDNTGRILGNKKKDTIWNFHVWNECWMARKDLPPGYGGWQVLDATPQEMSNGIYCCGPASVRAIKEGEVDLNYDTPFVFSMVNADCMSWLVQGGKEQKLHQDTSSVGNFISTKSIQSDERDDITENYKYEEGSLQERQVFLKALQKLKARSFHGSQRGAELQPSGPTSLSQDSPRSLHTPSLRPSDVVQVSLKFKLLDPPNMGQDICFVLLALNMSSQFKDLKVNLSAQSLLHDGSPLSPFWQDTAFITLSPKEAKTYPCKISYSQYSQYLSTDKLIRISALGEEKSSPEKILVNKIITLSYPSITINVLGAAVVNQPLSIQVIFSNPLSEQVEDCVLTVEGSGLFKKQQKVFLGVLKPQHRASIILETVPFKSGQRQIQANMRSNKFKDIKGYRNVYVDFAL
;
A
#
# COMPACT_ATOMS: atom_id res chain seq x y z
N MET A 1 -65.41 4.62 17.01
CA MET A 1 -63.97 4.30 16.97
C MET A 1 -63.43 4.84 15.67
N ALA A 2 -62.44 5.74 15.70
CA ALA A 2 -61.78 6.17 14.47
C ALA A 2 -61.06 4.96 13.85
N GLN A 3 -61.27 4.71 12.56
CA GLN A 3 -60.48 3.71 11.83
C GLN A 3 -59.02 4.19 11.80
N GLY A 4 -58.10 3.31 12.20
CA GLY A 4 -56.67 3.57 12.11
C GLY A 4 -56.24 3.79 10.66
N LEU A 5 -55.22 4.61 10.43
CA LEU A 5 -54.62 4.78 9.10
C LEU A 5 -54.01 3.47 8.61
N GLU A 6 -54.34 3.07 7.38
CA GLU A 6 -53.75 1.91 6.73
C GLU A 6 -52.87 2.38 5.56
N VAL A 7 -51.57 2.16 5.66
CA VAL A 7 -50.62 2.48 4.57
C VAL A 7 -50.86 1.50 3.42
N ALA A 8 -51.25 2.02 2.25
CA ALA A 8 -51.45 1.27 1.02
C ALA A 8 -50.15 1.07 0.25
N LEU A 9 -49.35 2.14 0.16
CA LEU A 9 -48.10 2.19 -0.58
C LEU A 9 -47.17 3.19 0.08
N THR A 10 -45.90 2.81 0.18
CA THR A 10 -44.81 3.72 0.51
C THR A 10 -44.02 3.96 -0.75
N ASP A 11 -44.12 5.15 -1.32
CA ASP A 11 -43.22 5.59 -2.38
C ASP A 11 -42.00 6.25 -1.72
N LEU A 12 -40.87 5.57 -1.86
CA LEU A 12 -39.58 6.00 -1.32
C LEU A 12 -38.92 7.09 -2.18
N GLN A 13 -39.53 7.52 -3.28
CA GLN A 13 -39.00 8.51 -4.23
C GLN A 13 -37.53 8.22 -4.60
N SER A 14 -37.18 6.93 -4.77
CA SER A 14 -35.80 6.45 -4.84
C SER A 14 -34.94 7.21 -5.84
N SER A 15 -35.43 7.43 -7.07
CA SER A 15 -34.67 8.17 -8.09
C SER A 15 -34.31 9.60 -7.65
N ARG A 16 -35.28 10.36 -7.12
CA ARG A 16 -35.05 11.75 -6.67
C ARG A 16 -34.14 11.78 -5.45
N ASN A 17 -34.38 10.91 -4.48
CA ASN A 17 -33.59 10.87 -3.27
C ASN A 17 -32.16 10.42 -3.55
N ASN A 18 -31.96 9.43 -4.42
CA ASN A 18 -30.62 8.96 -4.73
C ASN A 18 -29.78 10.08 -5.38
N VAL A 19 -30.37 10.87 -6.28
CA VAL A 19 -29.70 12.07 -6.84
C VAL A 19 -29.35 13.08 -5.75
N GLN A 20 -30.28 13.37 -4.83
CA GLN A 20 -30.04 14.30 -3.73
C GLN A 20 -28.97 13.80 -2.76
N HIS A 21 -28.90 12.48 -2.54
CA HIS A 21 -27.96 11.84 -1.63
C HIS A 21 -26.65 11.41 -2.31
N HIS A 22 -26.46 11.70 -3.60
CA HIS A 22 -25.27 11.33 -4.37
C HIS A 22 -25.03 9.80 -4.37
N THR A 23 -26.08 9.03 -4.64
CA THR A 23 -26.11 7.56 -4.65
C THR A 23 -26.77 6.99 -5.92
N GLU A 24 -27.16 7.86 -6.86
CA GLU A 24 -27.74 7.52 -8.16
C GLU A 24 -26.79 6.69 -9.03
N GLU A 25 -25.49 6.84 -8.83
CA GLU A 25 -24.46 6.05 -9.51
C GLU A 25 -24.43 4.58 -9.06
N ILE A 26 -24.95 4.27 -7.86
CA ILE A 26 -25.01 2.92 -7.29
C ILE A 26 -26.26 2.19 -7.80
N THR A 27 -27.42 2.84 -7.67
CA THR A 27 -28.71 2.25 -8.05
C THR A 27 -29.75 3.34 -8.29
N VAL A 28 -30.69 3.05 -9.19
CA VAL A 28 -31.92 3.83 -9.39
C VAL A 28 -33.17 3.08 -8.93
N ASP A 29 -33.04 1.76 -8.67
CA ASP A 29 -34.16 0.86 -8.36
C ASP A 29 -34.43 0.76 -6.86
N HIS A 30 -33.39 0.91 -6.03
CA HIS A 30 -33.48 0.87 -4.57
C HIS A 30 -33.25 2.26 -3.98
N LEU A 31 -33.90 2.58 -2.85
CA LEU A 31 -33.58 3.79 -2.09
C LEU A 31 -32.25 3.58 -1.36
N LEU A 32 -31.25 4.41 -1.65
CA LEU A 32 -29.98 4.42 -0.94
C LEU A 32 -29.69 5.85 -0.51
N VAL A 33 -29.67 6.10 0.80
CA VAL A 33 -29.55 7.43 1.38
C VAL A 33 -28.36 7.52 2.32
N ARG A 34 -27.76 8.70 2.40
CA ARG A 34 -26.70 9.04 3.36
C ARG A 34 -27.33 9.57 4.65
N ARG A 35 -26.88 9.04 5.79
CA ARG A 35 -27.32 9.47 7.13
C ARG A 35 -27.08 10.97 7.35
N GLY A 36 -27.90 11.61 8.19
CA GLY A 36 -27.77 13.05 8.50
C GLY A 36 -28.27 14.00 7.41
N GLN A 37 -28.72 13.50 6.26
CA GLN A 37 -29.37 14.27 5.20
C GLN A 37 -30.85 13.88 5.08
N ALA A 38 -31.73 14.85 4.84
CA ALA A 38 -33.16 14.61 4.67
C ALA A 38 -33.47 14.01 3.29
N PHE A 39 -34.35 13.00 3.24
CA PHE A 39 -34.92 12.44 2.03
C PHE A 39 -36.45 12.52 2.05
N ASN A 40 -37.07 12.45 0.87
CA ASN A 40 -38.53 12.52 0.73
C ASN A 40 -39.15 11.13 0.73
N LEU A 41 -40.24 10.92 1.45
CA LEU A 41 -41.07 9.72 1.29
C LEU A 41 -42.53 10.16 1.12
N THR A 42 -43.30 9.39 0.37
CA THR A 42 -44.74 9.62 0.19
C THR A 42 -45.49 8.39 0.66
N LEU A 43 -46.32 8.56 1.69
CA LEU A 43 -47.23 7.54 2.18
C LEU A 43 -48.60 7.72 1.51
N TYR A 44 -49.07 6.69 0.82
CA TYR A 44 -50.44 6.61 0.33
C TYR A 44 -51.26 5.79 1.32
N PHE A 45 -52.37 6.33 1.78
CA PHE A 45 -53.26 5.65 2.72
C PHE A 45 -54.48 5.07 1.99
N ARG A 46 -54.86 3.83 2.32
CA ARG A 46 -55.91 3.09 1.61
C ARG A 46 -57.31 3.62 1.93
N ASN A 47 -57.53 3.97 3.19
CA ASN A 47 -58.86 4.21 3.74
C ASN A 47 -59.23 5.69 3.81
N ARG A 48 -58.32 6.55 4.28
CA ARG A 48 -58.53 8.01 4.39
C ARG A 48 -57.21 8.76 4.47
N GLY A 49 -57.24 10.05 4.20
CA GLY A 49 -56.07 10.93 4.37
C GLY A 49 -55.68 11.12 5.84
N PHE A 50 -54.42 11.48 6.06
CA PHE A 50 -53.89 11.87 7.38
C PHE A 50 -54.66 13.09 7.91
N GLN A 51 -55.14 12.99 9.15
CA GLN A 51 -55.86 14.06 9.84
C GLN A 51 -55.01 14.59 11.01
N PRO A 52 -54.50 15.83 10.92
CA PRO A 52 -53.76 16.46 12.01
C PRO A 52 -54.58 16.47 13.31
N GLY A 53 -54.00 15.97 14.40
CA GLY A 53 -54.62 15.93 15.74
C GLY A 53 -55.46 14.68 16.07
N LEU A 54 -55.81 13.87 15.06
CA LEU A 54 -56.47 12.56 15.25
C LEU A 54 -55.50 11.40 14.99
N ASP A 55 -54.58 11.59 14.07
CA ASP A 55 -53.58 10.60 13.68
C ASP A 55 -52.18 10.97 14.21
N ASN A 56 -51.43 9.97 14.62
CA ASN A 56 -50.02 10.12 15.00
C ASN A 56 -49.18 9.12 14.20
N ILE A 57 -48.18 9.63 13.48
CA ILE A 57 -47.21 8.82 12.76
C ILE A 57 -45.86 9.09 13.41
N ILE A 58 -45.30 8.07 14.05
CA ILE A 58 -43.98 8.14 14.67
C ILE A 58 -43.01 7.42 13.75
N PHE A 59 -42.07 8.17 13.19
CA PHE A 59 -40.86 7.62 12.57
C PHE A 59 -39.78 7.57 13.65
N VAL A 60 -39.17 6.40 13.85
CA VAL A 60 -38.01 6.25 14.74
C VAL A 60 -36.79 6.10 13.85
N VAL A 61 -35.93 7.12 13.85
CA VAL A 61 -34.66 7.13 13.13
C VAL A 61 -33.59 7.84 13.97
N GLU A 62 -32.35 7.35 13.93
CA GLU A 62 -31.19 7.91 14.65
C GLU A 62 -30.07 8.16 13.64
N THR A 63 -29.59 9.40 13.49
CA THR A 63 -28.46 9.70 12.61
C THR A 63 -27.60 10.85 13.14
N GLU A 64 -26.31 10.57 13.39
CA GLU A 64 -25.21 11.53 13.36
C GLU A 64 -24.22 11.10 12.27
N ASP A 65 -23.49 12.03 11.64
CA ASP A 65 -22.43 11.68 10.68
C ASP A 65 -21.01 11.94 11.19
N ALA A 66 -20.37 10.90 11.68
CA ALA A 66 -18.99 10.92 12.13
C ALA A 66 -17.95 10.90 10.98
N VAL A 67 -18.37 10.81 9.71
CA VAL A 67 -17.45 10.80 8.55
C VAL A 67 -17.61 12.04 7.65
N TYR A 68 -18.32 13.08 8.14
CA TYR A 68 -18.49 14.30 7.37
C TYR A 68 -17.13 14.95 7.04
N LEU A 69 -16.92 15.16 5.75
CA LEU A 69 -15.76 15.84 5.19
C LEU A 69 -16.29 17.10 4.50
N ASP A 70 -15.83 18.28 4.91
CA ASP A 70 -16.43 19.59 4.57
C ASP A 70 -16.23 20.00 3.11
N SER A 71 -15.07 19.69 2.55
CA SER A 71 -14.65 20.06 1.19
C SER A 71 -15.32 19.19 0.13
N GLU A 72 -16.13 19.82 -0.74
CA GLU A 72 -16.78 19.14 -1.86
C GLU A 72 -15.78 18.46 -2.83
N PRO A 73 -14.69 19.12 -3.30
CA PRO A 73 -13.68 18.45 -4.12
C PRO A 73 -13.10 17.19 -3.48
N GLN A 74 -12.89 17.20 -2.16
CA GLN A 74 -12.40 16.05 -1.42
C GLN A 74 -13.46 14.95 -1.32
N ARG A 75 -14.75 15.28 -1.11
CA ARG A 75 -15.84 14.28 -1.17
C ARG A 75 -15.92 13.62 -2.55
N GLN A 76 -15.78 14.42 -3.61
CA GLN A 76 -15.73 13.90 -4.97
C GLN A 76 -14.54 12.95 -5.19
N GLU A 77 -13.34 13.28 -4.69
CA GLU A 77 -12.17 12.41 -4.83
C GLU A 77 -12.23 11.15 -3.94
N TYR A 78 -12.65 11.29 -2.69
CA TYR A 78 -12.49 10.26 -1.67
C TYR A 78 -13.74 9.40 -1.44
N VAL A 79 -14.85 9.71 -2.09
CA VAL A 79 -16.09 8.90 -2.08
C VAL A 79 -16.55 8.59 -3.49
N MET A 80 -16.65 9.60 -4.37
CA MET A 80 -17.31 9.46 -5.68
C MET A 80 -16.39 8.96 -6.80
N ASN A 81 -15.11 9.33 -6.79
CA ASN A 81 -14.17 8.91 -7.82
C ASN A 81 -13.96 7.38 -7.76
N ASP A 82 -14.23 6.67 -8.86
CA ASP A 82 -14.22 5.22 -8.95
C ASP A 82 -12.98 4.63 -9.63
N TYR A 83 -12.00 5.48 -9.95
CA TYR A 83 -10.66 5.08 -10.35
C TYR A 83 -9.60 5.92 -9.61
N GLY A 84 -8.35 5.48 -9.65
CA GLY A 84 -7.26 6.26 -9.08
C GLY A 84 -5.89 5.69 -9.39
N PHE A 85 -4.90 6.16 -8.65
CA PHE A 85 -3.53 5.68 -8.74
C PHE A 85 -3.07 5.13 -7.40
N ILE A 86 -2.32 4.05 -7.49
CA ILE A 86 -1.49 3.54 -6.41
C ILE A 86 -0.05 3.79 -6.82
N TYR A 87 0.74 4.43 -5.97
CA TYR A 87 2.12 4.70 -6.29
C TYR A 87 2.96 3.46 -6.00
N GLN A 88 3.82 3.09 -6.93
CA GLN A 88 4.72 1.94 -6.82
C GLN A 88 6.11 2.33 -7.35
N GLY A 89 7.02 1.37 -7.44
CA GLY A 89 8.41 1.63 -7.83
C GLY A 89 9.27 1.80 -6.58
N SER A 90 10.26 2.69 -6.59
CA SER A 90 11.08 2.98 -5.40
C SER A 90 11.09 4.48 -5.11
N LYS A 91 11.64 4.89 -3.96
CA LYS A 91 11.80 6.33 -3.63
C LYS A 91 12.54 7.14 -4.71
N ASN A 92 13.38 6.48 -5.51
CA ASN A 92 14.15 7.13 -6.58
C ASN A 92 13.42 7.11 -7.94
N TRP A 93 12.34 6.33 -8.06
CA TRP A 93 11.57 6.16 -9.28
C TRP A 93 10.13 5.76 -8.94
N ILE A 94 9.33 6.77 -8.56
CA ILE A 94 7.93 6.60 -8.21
C ILE A 94 7.11 6.60 -9.50
N ARG A 95 6.29 5.56 -9.70
CA ARG A 95 5.38 5.45 -10.84
C ARG A 95 3.92 5.39 -10.39
N PRO A 96 3.00 6.07 -11.09
CA PRO A 96 1.57 5.87 -10.88
C PRO A 96 1.13 4.55 -11.52
N CYS A 97 0.48 3.69 -10.74
CA CYS A 97 -0.17 2.48 -11.23
C CYS A 97 -1.69 2.68 -11.20
N PRO A 98 -2.37 2.73 -12.36
CA PRO A 98 -3.81 2.95 -12.40
C PRO A 98 -4.56 1.78 -11.76
N TRP A 99 -5.64 2.09 -11.04
CA TRP A 99 -6.50 1.11 -10.41
C TRP A 99 -7.98 1.45 -10.57
N ASN A 100 -8.79 0.47 -10.95
CA ASN A 100 -10.24 0.61 -11.04
C ASN A 100 -10.87 0.20 -9.71
N TYR A 101 -11.26 1.17 -8.88
CA TYR A 101 -11.99 0.89 -7.63
C TYR A 101 -13.38 0.35 -7.97
N GLY A 102 -14.13 1.07 -8.80
CA GLY A 102 -15.42 0.65 -9.33
C GLY A 102 -16.47 0.37 -8.25
N GLN A 103 -16.48 1.15 -7.17
CA GLN A 103 -17.41 0.98 -6.04
C GLN A 103 -18.89 1.09 -6.43
N PHE A 104 -19.18 1.64 -7.62
CA PHE A 104 -20.50 1.83 -8.19
C PHE A 104 -20.81 0.88 -9.36
N GLU A 105 -19.95 -0.11 -9.60
CA GLU A 105 -20.23 -1.15 -10.59
C GLU A 105 -21.30 -2.12 -10.07
N ASP A 106 -22.01 -2.75 -11.01
CA ASP A 106 -23.12 -3.66 -10.72
C ASP A 106 -22.77 -4.69 -9.62
N LYS A 107 -23.66 -4.83 -8.62
CA LYS A 107 -23.57 -5.71 -7.44
C LYS A 107 -22.50 -5.40 -6.41
N ILE A 108 -21.65 -4.38 -6.60
CA ILE A 108 -20.56 -4.11 -5.64
C ILE A 108 -21.12 -3.73 -4.26
N ILE A 109 -22.18 -2.93 -4.18
CA ILE A 109 -22.82 -2.59 -2.90
C ILE A 109 -23.33 -3.83 -2.15
N ASP A 110 -23.99 -4.76 -2.84
CA ASP A 110 -24.50 -5.99 -2.23
C ASP A 110 -23.36 -6.85 -1.69
N ILE A 111 -22.24 -6.89 -2.42
CA ILE A 111 -21.03 -7.62 -2.01
C ILE A 111 -20.41 -6.97 -0.77
N CYS A 112 -20.33 -5.63 -0.72
CA CYS A 112 -19.82 -4.89 0.44
C CYS A 112 -20.69 -5.10 1.68
N LEU A 113 -22.02 -5.11 1.55
CA LEU A 113 -22.92 -5.40 2.67
C LEU A 113 -22.80 -6.85 3.14
N LYS A 114 -22.75 -7.80 2.19
CA LYS A 114 -22.52 -9.22 2.48
C LYS A 114 -21.18 -9.47 3.16
N LEU A 115 -20.15 -8.68 2.85
CA LEU A 115 -18.84 -8.74 3.49
C LEU A 115 -18.94 -8.46 5.00
N LEU A 116 -19.72 -7.47 5.42
CA LEU A 116 -19.93 -7.19 6.85
C LEU A 116 -20.59 -8.37 7.57
N ASP A 117 -21.57 -9.01 6.92
CA ASP A 117 -22.27 -10.19 7.44
C ASP A 117 -21.41 -11.47 7.47
N LYS A 118 -20.21 -11.42 6.84
CA LYS A 118 -19.25 -12.53 6.85
C LYS A 118 -18.15 -12.39 7.90
N SER A 119 -18.10 -11.28 8.63
CA SER A 119 -17.14 -11.09 9.71
C SER A 119 -17.35 -12.04 10.88
N LEU A 120 -16.28 -12.41 11.57
CA LEU A 120 -16.31 -13.18 12.81
C LEU A 120 -17.20 -12.49 13.86
N HIS A 121 -17.20 -11.16 13.91
CA HIS A 121 -18.06 -10.39 14.80
C HIS A 121 -19.54 -10.66 14.53
N PHE A 122 -20.00 -10.55 13.28
CA PHE A 122 -21.38 -10.87 12.92
C PHE A 122 -21.71 -12.35 13.15
N GLN A 123 -20.79 -13.27 12.81
CA GLN A 123 -21.01 -14.71 13.03
C GLN A 123 -21.13 -15.06 14.52
N THR A 124 -20.48 -14.29 15.39
CA THR A 124 -20.50 -14.49 16.85
C THR A 124 -21.75 -13.89 17.50
N ASP A 125 -22.05 -12.62 17.20
CA ASP A 125 -23.21 -11.91 17.73
C ASP A 125 -23.75 -10.92 16.68
N PRO A 126 -24.71 -11.36 15.83
CA PRO A 126 -25.28 -10.53 14.78
C PRO A 126 -25.95 -9.25 15.31
N ALA A 127 -26.58 -9.31 16.50
CA ALA A 127 -27.33 -8.19 17.03
C ALA A 127 -26.39 -7.07 17.49
N THR A 128 -25.33 -7.45 18.21
CA THR A 128 -24.31 -6.50 18.65
C THR A 128 -23.52 -5.94 17.47
N ASP A 129 -23.11 -6.77 16.50
CA ASP A 129 -22.43 -6.30 15.29
C ASP A 129 -23.30 -5.26 14.55
N CYS A 130 -24.57 -5.58 14.27
CA CYS A 130 -25.49 -4.65 13.60
C CYS A 130 -25.65 -3.32 14.37
N ALA A 131 -25.76 -3.37 15.69
CA ALA A 131 -25.88 -2.17 16.52
C ALA A 131 -24.61 -1.28 16.46
N LEU A 132 -23.43 -1.90 16.32
CA LEU A 132 -22.15 -1.19 16.26
C LEU A 132 -21.83 -0.62 14.86
N ARG A 133 -22.54 -1.05 13.80
CA ARG A 133 -22.35 -0.54 12.42
C ARG A 133 -22.64 0.97 12.25
N GLY A 134 -23.23 1.63 13.25
CA GLY A 134 -23.32 3.09 13.30
C GLY A 134 -21.96 3.80 13.50
N SER A 135 -20.96 3.08 14.01
CA SER A 135 -19.62 3.62 14.29
C SER A 135 -18.67 3.40 13.10
N PRO A 136 -18.12 4.46 12.49
CA PRO A 136 -17.14 4.30 11.41
C PRO A 136 -15.84 3.67 11.91
N VAL A 137 -15.46 3.86 13.18
CA VAL A 137 -14.30 3.20 13.79
C VAL A 137 -14.50 1.68 13.79
N TYR A 138 -15.70 1.22 14.18
CA TYR A 138 -16.03 -0.20 14.21
C TYR A 138 -16.08 -0.80 12.81
N VAL A 139 -16.87 -0.21 11.91
CA VAL A 139 -16.99 -0.66 10.51
C VAL A 139 -15.61 -0.70 9.84
N SER A 140 -14.75 0.29 10.12
CA SER A 140 -13.42 0.32 9.53
C SER A 140 -12.56 -0.86 9.96
N ARG A 141 -12.61 -1.25 11.24
CA ARG A 141 -11.89 -2.43 11.76
C ARG A 141 -12.45 -3.73 11.19
N VAL A 142 -13.77 -3.87 11.13
CA VAL A 142 -14.42 -5.07 10.56
C VAL A 142 -14.01 -5.26 9.11
N VAL A 143 -14.08 -4.19 8.30
CA VAL A 143 -13.66 -4.25 6.89
C VAL A 143 -12.16 -4.53 6.79
N CYS A 144 -11.31 -3.88 7.60
CA CYS A 144 -9.87 -4.11 7.60
C CYS A 144 -9.51 -5.60 7.79
N ALA A 145 -10.13 -6.26 8.77
CA ALA A 145 -9.98 -7.70 9.00
C ALA A 145 -10.51 -8.54 7.83
N MET A 146 -11.73 -8.24 7.37
CA MET A 146 -12.40 -8.98 6.29
C MET A 146 -11.72 -8.91 4.93
N ILE A 147 -10.85 -7.94 4.69
CA ILE A 147 -10.17 -7.81 3.41
C ILE A 147 -9.09 -8.88 3.23
N ASN A 148 -8.45 -9.34 4.31
CA ASN A 148 -7.52 -10.46 4.27
C ASN A 148 -8.18 -11.78 4.73
N SER A 149 -7.60 -12.91 4.37
CA SER A 149 -8.21 -14.23 4.59
C SER A 149 -7.73 -14.98 5.83
N ASN A 150 -6.93 -14.37 6.71
CA ASN A 150 -6.20 -15.13 7.74
C ASN A 150 -7.12 -15.64 8.84
N ASP A 151 -8.06 -14.81 9.30
CA ASP A 151 -8.94 -15.15 10.42
C ASP A 151 -10.38 -15.36 9.95
N ASP A 152 -10.99 -14.34 9.33
CA ASP A 152 -12.41 -14.36 8.91
C ASP A 152 -12.67 -15.18 7.64
N ASN A 153 -11.65 -15.82 7.05
CA ASN A 153 -11.72 -16.34 5.68
C ASN A 153 -12.22 -15.28 4.67
N GLY A 154 -11.73 -14.05 4.85
CA GLY A 154 -12.09 -12.85 4.10
C GLY A 154 -11.69 -12.86 2.61
N VAL A 155 -11.59 -11.66 2.03
CA VAL A 155 -11.61 -11.50 0.56
C VAL A 155 -10.35 -12.04 -0.12
N LEU A 156 -9.16 -11.70 0.34
CA LEU A 156 -7.89 -11.96 -0.35
C LEU A 156 -6.96 -12.86 0.46
N ASN A 157 -6.35 -13.83 -0.21
CA ASN A 157 -5.23 -14.58 0.33
C ASN A 157 -3.90 -13.92 -0.04
N GLY A 158 -3.07 -13.60 0.96
CA GLY A 158 -1.78 -12.94 0.76
C GLY A 158 -0.68 -13.90 0.34
N LYS A 159 0.14 -13.52 -0.65
CA LYS A 159 1.31 -14.31 -1.04
C LYS A 159 2.44 -13.44 -1.62
N TRP A 160 3.57 -13.45 -0.91
CA TRP A 160 4.79 -12.72 -1.29
C TRP A 160 5.86 -13.63 -1.91
N SER A 161 5.73 -14.96 -1.79
CA SER A 161 6.54 -15.88 -2.58
C SER A 161 6.08 -15.85 -4.04
N GLU A 162 6.99 -15.56 -4.98
CA GLU A 162 6.67 -15.31 -6.39
C GLU A 162 6.17 -16.53 -7.21
N ASN A 163 5.72 -17.58 -6.53
CA ASN A 163 5.12 -18.75 -7.17
C ASN A 163 3.58 -18.66 -7.12
N TYR A 164 2.96 -18.17 -8.19
CA TYR A 164 1.51 -17.98 -8.28
C TYR A 164 0.80 -18.99 -9.18
N THR A 165 1.34 -20.20 -9.38
CA THR A 165 0.79 -21.16 -10.36
C THR A 165 -0.66 -21.58 -10.09
N ASP A 166 -1.12 -21.48 -8.85
CA ASP A 166 -2.48 -21.85 -8.40
C ASP A 166 -3.41 -20.64 -8.15
N GLY A 167 -3.01 -19.44 -8.60
CA GLY A 167 -3.80 -18.22 -8.44
C GLY A 167 -3.41 -17.12 -9.44
N ALA A 168 -3.95 -15.92 -9.24
CA ALA A 168 -3.50 -14.75 -9.99
C ALA A 168 -2.23 -14.17 -9.37
N ASN A 169 -1.27 -13.75 -10.20
CA ASN A 169 -0.16 -12.93 -9.73
C ASN A 169 -0.73 -11.57 -9.25
N PRO A 170 -0.43 -11.11 -8.02
CA PRO A 170 -0.92 -9.85 -7.48
C PRO A 170 -0.70 -8.62 -8.38
N ALA A 171 0.39 -8.60 -9.16
CA ALA A 171 0.72 -7.50 -10.07
C ALA A 171 -0.16 -7.46 -11.32
N GLU A 172 -0.86 -8.55 -11.67
CA GLU A 172 -1.73 -8.60 -12.84
C GLU A 172 -3.08 -7.89 -12.61
N TRP A 173 -3.52 -7.76 -11.35
CA TRP A 173 -4.78 -7.07 -11.02
C TRP A 173 -4.77 -5.62 -11.49
N THR A 174 -5.90 -5.20 -12.04
CA THR A 174 -6.14 -3.84 -12.56
C THR A 174 -7.29 -3.14 -11.84
N GLY A 175 -8.06 -3.86 -11.02
CA GLY A 175 -9.21 -3.30 -10.32
C GLY A 175 -9.79 -4.23 -9.25
N SER A 176 -10.55 -3.64 -8.34
CA SER A 176 -11.17 -4.33 -7.20
C SER A 176 -12.45 -5.08 -7.60
N VAL A 177 -13.12 -4.62 -8.66
CA VAL A 177 -14.41 -5.15 -9.12
C VAL A 177 -14.32 -6.65 -9.42
N ALA A 178 -13.28 -7.07 -10.17
CA ALA A 178 -13.08 -8.47 -10.52
C ALA A 178 -12.82 -9.35 -9.29
N ILE A 179 -12.05 -8.84 -8.32
CA ILE A 179 -11.73 -9.54 -7.07
C ILE A 179 -13.00 -9.76 -6.24
N LEU A 180 -13.75 -8.69 -5.96
CA LEU A 180 -14.98 -8.75 -5.16
C LEU A 180 -16.04 -9.64 -5.80
N LYS A 181 -16.24 -9.53 -7.12
CA LYS A 181 -17.16 -10.41 -7.86
C LYS A 181 -16.72 -11.86 -7.84
N GLN A 182 -15.42 -12.14 -7.96
CA GLN A 182 -14.89 -13.50 -7.86
C GLN A 182 -15.13 -14.07 -6.46
N TRP A 183 -14.78 -13.33 -5.40
CA TRP A 183 -15.03 -13.75 -4.01
C TRP A 183 -16.50 -14.09 -3.78
N ASN A 184 -17.42 -13.24 -4.23
CA ASN A 184 -18.84 -13.49 -4.08
C ASN A 184 -19.32 -14.72 -4.89
N ALA A 185 -18.86 -14.86 -6.13
CA ALA A 185 -19.25 -15.94 -7.03
C ALA A 185 -18.75 -17.32 -6.59
N THR A 186 -17.62 -17.38 -5.87
CA THR A 186 -17.07 -18.63 -5.31
C THR A 186 -17.65 -18.98 -3.94
N GLY A 187 -18.71 -18.30 -3.51
CA GLY A 187 -19.33 -18.54 -2.20
C GLY A 187 -18.51 -17.98 -1.04
N CYS A 188 -17.89 -16.81 -1.24
CA CYS A 188 -17.02 -16.14 -0.27
C CYS A 188 -15.73 -16.90 0.03
N GLN A 189 -15.16 -17.59 -0.96
CA GLN A 189 -13.85 -18.23 -0.82
C GLN A 189 -12.73 -17.21 -1.14
N PRO A 190 -11.63 -17.20 -0.37
CA PRO A 190 -10.53 -16.26 -0.58
C PRO A 190 -10.00 -16.26 -2.01
N VAL A 191 -9.86 -15.07 -2.56
CA VAL A 191 -9.29 -14.85 -3.90
C VAL A 191 -7.77 -14.90 -3.80
N ARG A 192 -7.17 -15.77 -4.61
CA ARG A 192 -5.72 -15.95 -4.73
C ARG A 192 -5.20 -15.13 -5.91
N TYR A 193 -4.22 -14.23 -5.77
CA TYR A 193 -3.56 -13.75 -4.56
C TYR A 193 -3.53 -12.22 -4.51
N GLY A 194 -3.26 -11.67 -3.32
CA GLY A 194 -3.04 -10.24 -3.07
C GLY A 194 -1.69 -9.94 -2.42
N GLN A 195 -1.27 -8.68 -2.56
CA GLN A 195 -0.18 -8.03 -1.81
C GLN A 195 -0.70 -6.67 -1.31
N CYS A 196 0.09 -5.92 -0.53
CA CYS A 196 -0.35 -4.72 0.21
C CYS A 196 -1.21 -3.76 -0.63
N TRP A 197 -0.80 -3.43 -1.86
CA TRP A 197 -1.57 -2.54 -2.74
C TRP A 197 -2.92 -3.12 -3.16
N VAL A 198 -3.01 -4.44 -3.33
CA VAL A 198 -4.27 -5.12 -3.69
C VAL A 198 -5.21 -5.08 -2.48
N PHE A 199 -4.72 -5.36 -1.28
CA PHE A 199 -5.50 -5.25 -0.05
C PHE A 199 -6.01 -3.82 0.14
N ALA A 200 -5.11 -2.83 0.07
CA ALA A 200 -5.47 -1.43 0.24
C ALA A 200 -6.47 -0.94 -0.81
N ALA A 201 -6.36 -1.39 -2.06
CA ALA A 201 -7.25 -0.94 -3.12
C ALA A 201 -8.65 -1.56 -3.02
N VAL A 202 -8.75 -2.84 -2.66
CA VAL A 202 -10.05 -3.48 -2.39
C VAL A 202 -10.69 -2.88 -1.15
N MET A 203 -9.91 -2.65 -0.09
CA MET A 203 -10.40 -1.96 1.10
C MET A 203 -10.91 -0.55 0.78
N CYS A 204 -10.16 0.24 0.01
CA CYS A 204 -10.59 1.57 -0.45
C CYS A 204 -11.95 1.49 -1.17
N THR A 205 -12.12 0.49 -2.03
CA THR A 205 -13.37 0.26 -2.77
C THR A 205 -14.54 0.01 -1.82
N VAL A 206 -14.36 -0.89 -0.84
CA VAL A 206 -15.40 -1.21 0.15
C VAL A 206 -15.74 0.01 1.00
N MET A 207 -14.74 0.72 1.53
CA MET A 207 -14.97 1.91 2.37
C MET A 207 -15.68 3.03 1.59
N ARG A 208 -15.26 3.31 0.35
CA ARG A 208 -15.93 4.28 -0.53
C ARG A 208 -17.37 3.88 -0.83
N CYS A 209 -17.59 2.60 -1.11
CA CYS A 209 -18.93 2.04 -1.34
C CYS A 209 -19.85 2.23 -0.12
N LEU A 210 -19.32 2.03 1.09
CA LEU A 210 -20.02 2.25 2.36
C LEU A 210 -20.11 3.73 2.77
N GLY A 211 -19.56 4.65 1.97
CA GLY A 211 -19.64 6.09 2.19
C GLY A 211 -18.62 6.66 3.16
N ILE A 212 -17.58 5.91 3.54
CA ILE A 212 -16.46 6.41 4.35
C ILE A 212 -15.40 7.03 3.41
N PRO A 213 -15.11 8.34 3.49
CA PRO A 213 -14.12 8.97 2.63
C PRO A 213 -12.75 8.32 2.84
N THR A 214 -12.19 7.74 1.78
CA THR A 214 -11.01 6.90 1.86
C THR A 214 -10.04 7.16 0.72
N ARG A 215 -8.75 7.19 1.02
CA ARG A 215 -7.65 7.28 0.05
C ARG A 215 -6.61 6.19 0.29
N VAL A 216 -5.95 5.77 -0.78
CA VAL A 216 -4.83 4.82 -0.73
C VAL A 216 -3.54 5.60 -0.53
N ILE A 217 -2.71 5.13 0.40
CA ILE A 217 -1.43 5.73 0.77
C ILE A 217 -0.33 4.74 0.45
N THR A 218 0.74 5.22 -0.18
CA THR A 218 1.97 4.46 -0.40
C THR A 218 3.10 5.08 0.41
N ASN A 219 3.77 4.28 1.24
CA ASN A 219 4.99 4.65 1.95
C ASN A 219 6.19 3.95 1.32
N PHE A 220 7.22 4.69 0.89
CA PHE A 220 8.45 4.09 0.35
C PHE A 220 9.46 3.85 1.46
N ASP A 221 10.26 2.80 1.33
CA ASP A 221 11.16 2.32 2.39
C ASP A 221 10.40 2.13 3.73
N SER A 222 9.29 1.40 3.68
CA SER A 222 8.42 1.19 4.85
C SER A 222 9.06 0.20 5.81
N GLY A 223 9.17 0.60 7.07
CA GLY A 223 9.69 -0.27 8.11
C GLY A 223 8.70 -1.35 8.54
N HIS A 224 9.15 -2.57 8.74
CA HIS A 224 8.42 -3.60 9.48
C HIS A 224 9.32 -4.06 10.63
N ASP A 225 9.13 -3.40 11.77
CA ASP A 225 9.75 -3.71 13.06
C ASP A 225 8.92 -4.79 13.77
N THR A 226 9.53 -5.93 14.04
CA THR A 226 8.87 -7.11 14.62
C THR A 226 9.00 -7.24 16.13
N ASP A 227 9.91 -6.48 16.76
CA ASP A 227 10.12 -6.53 18.22
C ASP A 227 9.72 -5.22 18.94
N GLY A 228 9.33 -4.20 18.18
CA GLY A 228 8.76 -2.94 18.66
C GLY A 228 9.80 -2.01 19.29
N ASN A 229 11.08 -2.17 18.95
CA ASN A 229 12.17 -1.38 19.51
C ASN A 229 12.48 -0.08 18.70
N LEU A 230 11.76 0.15 17.58
CA LEU A 230 11.95 1.23 16.60
C LEU A 230 13.28 1.18 15.84
N ILE A 231 13.86 0.00 15.71
CA ILE A 231 15.12 -0.27 15.02
C ILE A 231 14.89 -1.45 14.06
N ILE A 232 15.36 -1.30 12.83
CA ILE A 232 15.32 -2.34 11.81
C ILE A 232 16.74 -2.83 11.55
N ASP A 233 17.00 -4.09 11.83
CA ASP A 233 18.32 -4.69 11.66
C ASP A 233 18.50 -5.32 10.25
N GLU A 234 19.50 -4.84 9.50
CA GLU A 234 19.95 -5.45 8.23
C GLU A 234 21.33 -6.10 8.38
N TYR A 235 21.45 -7.35 7.94
CA TYR A 235 22.68 -8.14 8.08
C TYR A 235 23.37 -8.36 6.73
N TYR A 236 24.68 -8.14 6.70
CA TYR A 236 25.56 -8.29 5.55
C TYR A 236 26.68 -9.28 5.88
N ASP A 237 27.24 -9.96 4.87
CA ASP A 237 28.50 -10.68 5.03
C ASP A 237 29.69 -9.97 4.36
N ASN A 238 30.87 -10.57 4.46
CA ASN A 238 32.11 -10.00 3.92
C ASN A 238 32.11 -9.79 2.40
N THR A 239 31.19 -10.40 1.66
CA THR A 239 31.03 -10.19 0.21
C THR A 239 30.16 -8.98 -0.12
N GLY A 240 29.55 -8.36 0.90
CA GLY A 240 28.61 -7.25 0.75
C GLY A 240 27.18 -7.70 0.44
N ARG A 241 26.88 -9.00 0.36
CA ARG A 241 25.51 -9.48 0.15
C ARG A 241 24.69 -9.41 1.44
N ILE A 242 23.37 -9.25 1.30
CA ILE A 242 22.41 -9.28 2.39
C ILE A 242 22.10 -10.72 2.76
N LEU A 243 22.06 -10.99 4.07
CA LEU A 243 21.75 -12.29 4.65
C LEU A 243 20.26 -12.39 4.99
N GLY A 244 19.46 -12.91 4.05
CA GLY A 244 18.02 -13.09 4.23
C GLY A 244 17.64 -14.05 5.38
N ASN A 245 18.50 -15.02 5.71
CA ASN A 245 18.25 -15.99 6.79
C ASN A 245 18.36 -15.42 8.21
N LYS A 246 18.77 -14.15 8.36
CA LYS A 246 18.83 -13.45 9.64
C LYS A 246 17.81 -12.30 9.76
N LYS A 247 16.94 -12.09 8.76
CA LYS A 247 15.91 -11.04 8.81
C LYS A 247 14.77 -11.46 9.75
N LYS A 248 14.64 -10.77 10.88
CA LYS A 248 13.38 -10.66 11.62
C LYS A 248 12.61 -9.44 11.14
N ASP A 249 13.31 -8.30 11.03
CA ASP A 249 12.76 -7.05 10.52
C ASP A 249 13.01 -6.88 9.02
N THR A 250 12.17 -6.07 8.38
CA THR A 250 12.31 -5.80 6.94
C THR A 250 12.03 -4.34 6.62
N ILE A 251 12.79 -3.78 5.66
CA ILE A 251 12.40 -2.54 4.98
C ILE A 251 11.78 -2.95 3.66
N TRP A 252 10.47 -2.74 3.53
CA TRP A 252 9.73 -2.98 2.30
C TRP A 252 10.04 -1.83 1.36
N ASN A 253 10.28 -2.13 0.08
CA ASN A 253 10.63 -1.10 -0.88
C ASN A 253 9.49 -0.05 -1.02
N PHE A 254 8.25 -0.50 -0.95
CA PHE A 254 7.12 0.32 -0.56
C PHE A 254 6.09 -0.54 0.17
N HIS A 255 5.23 0.10 0.95
CA HIS A 255 4.06 -0.52 1.56
C HIS A 255 2.84 0.36 1.31
N VAL A 256 1.65 -0.25 1.23
CA VAL A 256 0.43 0.45 0.85
C VAL A 256 -0.68 0.14 1.84
N TRP A 257 -1.30 1.20 2.36
CA TRP A 257 -2.43 1.13 3.29
C TRP A 257 -3.52 2.15 2.90
N ASN A 258 -4.52 2.31 3.76
CA ASN A 258 -5.61 3.28 3.59
C ASN A 258 -5.60 4.35 4.67
N GLU A 259 -6.01 5.56 4.28
CA GLU A 259 -6.49 6.55 5.22
C GLU A 259 -8.00 6.71 5.06
N CYS A 260 -8.73 6.58 6.17
CA CYS A 260 -10.17 6.80 6.24
C CYS A 260 -10.46 8.06 7.09
N TRP A 261 -11.30 8.95 6.58
CA TRP A 261 -11.68 10.18 7.29
C TRP A 261 -12.83 9.92 8.27
N MET A 262 -12.58 10.17 9.56
CA MET A 262 -13.62 10.05 10.59
C MET A 262 -13.29 10.82 11.87
N ALA A 263 -14.32 11.14 12.65
CA ALA A 263 -14.17 11.57 14.03
C ALA A 263 -13.75 10.41 14.94
N ARG A 264 -12.98 10.71 15.99
CA ARG A 264 -12.48 9.76 16.99
C ARG A 264 -12.98 10.14 18.38
N LYS A 265 -14.26 9.87 18.66
CA LYS A 265 -14.89 10.16 19.96
C LYS A 265 -14.32 9.31 21.11
N ASP A 266 -13.64 8.21 20.77
CA ASP A 266 -12.92 7.33 21.66
C ASP A 266 -11.53 7.85 22.07
N LEU A 267 -11.03 8.91 21.41
CA LEU A 267 -9.74 9.55 21.68
C LEU A 267 -9.91 10.96 22.28
N PRO A 268 -8.85 11.54 22.86
CA PRO A 268 -8.86 12.96 23.24
C PRO A 268 -9.22 13.86 22.03
N PRO A 269 -9.82 15.04 22.27
CA PRO A 269 -10.14 15.97 21.19
C PRO A 269 -8.92 16.32 20.34
N GLY A 270 -9.09 16.35 19.02
CA GLY A 270 -8.05 16.73 18.06
C GLY A 270 -7.41 15.58 17.28
N TYR A 271 -7.74 14.32 17.57
CA TYR A 271 -7.23 13.13 16.86
C TYR A 271 -8.19 12.55 15.79
N GLY A 272 -9.30 13.23 15.51
CA GLY A 272 -10.13 12.95 14.33
C GLY A 272 -9.44 13.32 13.00
N GLY A 273 -10.16 13.18 11.89
CA GLY A 273 -9.61 13.39 10.54
C GLY A 273 -9.12 12.09 9.94
N TRP A 274 -7.97 12.09 9.27
CA TRP A 274 -7.40 10.91 8.62
C TRP A 274 -6.90 9.86 9.63
N GLN A 275 -7.36 8.62 9.43
CA GLN A 275 -6.98 7.46 10.24
C GLN A 275 -6.35 6.39 9.35
N VAL A 276 -5.15 5.94 9.69
CA VAL A 276 -4.46 4.81 9.05
C VAL A 276 -5.20 3.52 9.36
N LEU A 277 -5.51 2.76 8.32
CA LEU A 277 -5.98 1.39 8.40
C LEU A 277 -5.21 0.56 7.39
N ASP A 278 -4.72 -0.59 7.82
CA ASP A 278 -3.92 -1.48 6.98
C ASP A 278 -4.45 -2.91 7.04
N ALA A 279 -5.08 -3.31 5.94
CA ALA A 279 -5.64 -4.65 5.76
C ALA A 279 -4.59 -5.70 5.38
N THR A 280 -3.33 -5.30 5.22
CA THR A 280 -2.22 -6.24 4.99
C THR A 280 -1.95 -6.99 6.29
N PRO A 281 -1.95 -8.34 6.27
CA PRO A 281 -1.77 -9.14 7.49
C PRO A 281 -0.30 -9.17 7.93
N GLN A 282 0.16 -8.08 8.55
CA GLN A 282 1.51 -7.96 9.12
C GLN A 282 1.51 -8.28 10.61
N GLU A 283 0.72 -7.52 11.38
CA GLU A 283 0.62 -7.67 12.84
C GLU A 283 -0.81 -7.95 13.29
N MET A 284 -0.95 -8.71 14.37
CA MET A 284 -2.26 -8.96 14.99
C MET A 284 -2.59 -7.85 15.99
N SER A 285 -3.80 -7.31 15.91
CA SER A 285 -4.39 -6.41 16.90
C SER A 285 -5.50 -7.16 17.64
N ASN A 286 -5.32 -7.36 18.95
CA ASN A 286 -6.23 -8.16 19.78
C ASN A 286 -6.49 -9.58 19.25
N GLY A 287 -5.46 -10.21 18.66
CA GLY A 287 -5.51 -11.58 18.15
C GLY A 287 -6.14 -11.74 16.76
N ILE A 288 -6.41 -10.64 16.05
CA ILE A 288 -6.93 -10.64 14.67
C ILE A 288 -6.00 -9.82 13.79
N TYR A 289 -5.75 -10.23 12.55
CA TYR A 289 -5.02 -9.48 11.54
C TYR A 289 -5.83 -8.27 11.04
N CYS A 290 -5.79 -7.19 11.84
CA CYS A 290 -6.46 -5.92 11.59
C CYS A 290 -5.60 -4.80 12.18
N CYS A 291 -5.10 -3.88 11.35
CA CYS A 291 -4.36 -2.71 11.84
C CYS A 291 -5.18 -1.42 11.66
N GLY A 292 -5.22 -0.58 12.70
CA GLY A 292 -5.90 0.71 12.72
C GLY A 292 -7.36 0.64 13.20
N PRO A 293 -8.11 1.76 13.28
CA PRO A 293 -7.75 3.10 12.84
C PRO A 293 -6.74 3.80 13.78
N ALA A 294 -5.56 4.14 13.25
CA ALA A 294 -4.55 4.93 13.93
C ALA A 294 -4.62 6.39 13.46
N SER A 295 -4.76 7.36 14.37
CA SER A 295 -4.82 8.77 13.98
C SER A 295 -3.50 9.21 13.35
N VAL A 296 -3.51 9.71 12.11
CA VAL A 296 -2.29 10.22 11.43
C VAL A 296 -1.60 11.30 12.28
N ARG A 297 -2.39 12.14 12.96
CA ARG A 297 -1.86 13.11 13.91
C ARG A 297 -1.16 12.46 15.11
N ALA A 298 -1.72 11.38 15.66
CA ALA A 298 -1.07 10.65 16.75
C ALA A 298 0.29 10.07 16.32
N ILE A 299 0.39 9.61 15.07
CA ILE A 299 1.67 9.17 14.48
C ILE A 299 2.66 10.34 14.41
N LYS A 300 2.25 11.47 13.82
CA LYS A 300 3.10 12.67 13.72
C LYS A 300 3.61 13.19 15.05
N GLU A 301 2.80 13.11 16.10
CA GLU A 301 3.15 13.62 17.42
C GLU A 301 3.79 12.56 18.34
N GLY A 302 4.02 11.33 17.86
CA GLY A 302 4.63 10.24 18.64
C GLY A 302 3.76 9.75 19.81
N GLU A 303 2.44 9.83 19.67
CA GLU A 303 1.44 9.40 20.66
C GLU A 303 1.10 7.91 20.48
N VAL A 304 2.15 7.07 20.60
CA VAL A 304 2.11 5.61 20.37
C VAL A 304 1.33 4.82 21.43
N ASP A 305 0.78 5.49 22.43
CA ASP A 305 -0.07 4.92 23.46
C ASP A 305 -1.57 4.99 23.13
N LEU A 306 -1.97 5.80 22.14
CA LEU A 306 -3.36 5.92 21.72
C LEU A 306 -3.77 4.76 20.83
N ASN A 307 -5.04 4.36 20.96
CA ASN A 307 -5.61 3.36 20.06
C ASN A 307 -5.81 3.93 18.65
N TYR A 308 -5.70 3.13 17.59
CA TYR A 308 -5.35 1.71 17.56
C TYR A 308 -3.97 1.56 16.91
N ASP A 309 -3.19 0.56 17.34
CA ASP A 309 -1.99 0.08 16.65
C ASP A 309 -0.93 1.16 16.31
N THR A 310 -0.97 2.29 17.03
CA THR A 310 -0.09 3.43 16.80
C THR A 310 1.41 3.11 16.94
N PRO A 311 1.88 2.20 17.82
CA PRO A 311 3.29 1.78 17.82
C PRO A 311 3.77 1.24 16.48
N PHE A 312 2.96 0.36 15.89
CA PHE A 312 3.30 -0.32 14.65
C PHE A 312 3.29 0.67 13.48
N VAL A 313 2.23 1.48 13.37
CA VAL A 313 2.17 2.50 12.32
C VAL A 313 3.29 3.54 12.46
N PHE A 314 3.69 3.88 13.69
CA PHE A 314 4.81 4.79 13.92
C PHE A 314 6.14 4.19 13.47
N SER A 315 6.39 2.89 13.73
CA SER A 315 7.63 2.23 13.29
C SER A 315 7.74 2.17 11.77
N MET A 316 6.61 1.99 11.05
CA MET A 316 6.58 1.96 9.59
C MET A 316 7.17 3.22 8.92
N VAL A 317 7.09 4.37 9.59
CA VAL A 317 7.49 5.67 9.01
C VAL A 317 8.65 6.35 9.73
N ASN A 318 9.05 5.89 10.94
CA ASN A 318 10.08 6.55 11.75
C ASN A 318 11.20 5.61 12.26
N ALA A 319 11.18 4.30 11.99
CA ALA A 319 12.21 3.41 12.55
C ALA A 319 13.65 3.75 12.06
N ASP A 320 14.63 3.63 12.96
CA ASP A 320 16.04 3.74 12.61
C ASP A 320 16.49 2.44 11.91
N CYS A 321 17.34 2.50 10.88
CA CYS A 321 17.94 1.30 10.27
C CYS A 321 19.37 1.08 10.79
N MET A 322 19.65 -0.15 11.20
CA MET A 322 20.93 -0.58 11.72
C MET A 322 21.54 -1.65 10.82
N SER A 323 22.71 -1.35 10.25
CA SER A 323 23.44 -2.31 9.41
C SER A 323 24.50 -3.05 10.22
N TRP A 324 24.56 -4.37 10.05
CA TRP A 324 25.47 -5.27 10.76
C TRP A 324 26.29 -6.12 9.78
N LEU A 325 27.57 -6.30 10.07
CA LEU A 325 28.43 -7.28 9.41
C LEU A 325 28.46 -8.57 10.22
N VAL A 326 28.24 -9.70 9.55
CA VAL A 326 28.34 -11.03 10.14
C VAL A 326 29.63 -11.69 9.68
N GLN A 327 30.59 -11.86 10.59
CA GLN A 327 31.89 -12.48 10.32
C GLN A 327 32.23 -13.51 11.39
N GLY A 328 32.50 -14.75 10.99
CA GLY A 328 32.88 -15.83 11.92
C GLY A 328 31.84 -16.09 13.01
N GLY A 329 30.56 -15.88 12.70
CA GLY A 329 29.45 -16.01 13.67
C GLY A 329 29.24 -14.80 14.58
N LYS A 330 30.07 -13.76 14.52
CA LYS A 330 29.94 -12.52 15.30
C LYS A 330 29.30 -11.41 14.48
N GLU A 331 28.58 -10.52 15.16
CA GLU A 331 27.91 -9.34 14.60
C GLU A 331 28.70 -8.07 14.95
N GLN A 332 29.06 -7.27 13.95
CA GLN A 332 29.74 -5.99 14.08
C GLN A 332 28.85 -4.88 13.52
N LYS A 333 28.61 -3.81 14.29
CA LYS A 333 27.86 -2.63 13.81
C LYS A 333 28.64 -1.94 12.69
N LEU A 334 27.96 -1.68 11.56
CA LEU A 334 28.51 -0.97 10.41
C LEU A 334 28.05 0.49 10.41
N HIS A 335 26.73 0.71 10.44
CA HIS A 335 26.13 2.01 10.24
C HIS A 335 24.76 2.09 10.91
N GLN A 336 24.35 3.30 11.27
CA GLN A 336 23.01 3.64 11.72
C GLN A 336 22.49 4.75 10.82
N ASP A 337 21.36 4.50 10.15
CA ASP A 337 20.66 5.47 9.31
C ASP A 337 19.31 5.81 9.94
N THR A 338 19.18 7.05 10.40
CA THR A 338 17.96 7.54 11.07
C THR A 338 16.95 8.14 10.10
N SER A 339 17.21 8.12 8.79
CA SER A 339 16.42 8.81 7.76
C SER A 339 15.93 7.90 6.62
N SER A 340 16.40 6.65 6.61
CA SER A 340 16.11 5.70 5.53
C SER A 340 14.66 5.24 5.45
N VAL A 341 13.93 5.23 6.56
CA VAL A 341 12.57 4.68 6.66
C VAL A 341 11.53 5.77 6.48
N GLY A 342 10.44 5.45 5.79
CA GLY A 342 9.27 6.33 5.72
C GLY A 342 9.43 7.50 4.74
N ASN A 343 9.60 7.23 3.46
CA ASN A 343 9.91 8.26 2.45
C ASN A 343 8.77 8.46 1.45
N PHE A 344 8.63 9.69 0.96
CA PHE A 344 7.69 10.08 -0.09
C PHE A 344 6.30 9.46 0.09
N ILE A 345 5.72 9.60 1.29
CA ILE A 345 4.41 9.05 1.60
C ILE A 345 3.41 9.71 0.65
N SER A 346 2.85 8.93 -0.27
CA SER A 346 2.19 9.44 -1.48
C SER A 346 0.73 9.02 -1.56
N THR A 347 -0.09 9.92 -2.07
CA THR A 347 -1.47 9.63 -2.47
C THR A 347 -1.84 10.39 -3.74
N LYS A 348 -2.98 10.06 -4.35
CA LYS A 348 -3.45 10.76 -5.54
C LYS A 348 -3.99 12.13 -5.13
N SER A 349 -3.60 13.18 -5.85
CA SER A 349 -4.13 14.53 -5.63
C SER A 349 -5.63 14.61 -5.95
N ILE A 350 -6.32 15.50 -5.25
CA ILE A 350 -7.74 15.80 -5.46
C ILE A 350 -7.92 16.37 -6.86
N GLN A 351 -8.85 15.81 -7.65
CA GLN A 351 -9.20 16.30 -9.00
C GLN A 351 -8.02 16.36 -9.99
N SER A 352 -6.92 15.68 -9.70
CA SER A 352 -5.72 15.62 -10.53
C SER A 352 -5.15 14.21 -10.56
N ASP A 353 -4.43 13.90 -11.63
CA ASP A 353 -3.69 12.64 -11.78
C ASP A 353 -2.27 12.72 -11.19
N GLU A 354 -1.90 13.88 -10.66
CA GLU A 354 -0.61 14.11 -10.02
C GLU A 354 -0.50 13.42 -8.65
N ARG A 355 0.75 13.24 -8.24
CA ARG A 355 1.12 12.72 -6.93
C ARG A 355 1.09 13.83 -5.89
N ASP A 356 0.36 13.59 -4.81
CA ASP A 356 0.41 14.40 -3.59
C ASP A 356 1.37 13.74 -2.59
N ASP A 357 2.37 14.51 -2.13
CA ASP A 357 3.32 14.06 -1.12
C ASP A 357 2.83 14.52 0.26
N ILE A 358 2.43 13.57 1.08
CA ILE A 358 1.86 13.80 2.40
C ILE A 358 2.82 13.37 3.52
N THR A 359 4.12 13.24 3.23
CA THR A 359 5.13 12.82 4.24
C THR A 359 5.08 13.71 5.49
N GLU A 360 4.92 15.01 5.31
CA GLU A 360 4.81 15.98 6.40
C GLU A 360 3.58 15.78 7.31
N ASN A 361 2.57 15.02 6.87
CA ASN A 361 1.42 14.68 7.70
C ASN A 361 1.75 13.56 8.69
N TYR A 362 2.75 12.73 8.42
CA TYR A 362 3.13 11.58 9.25
C TYR A 362 4.33 11.87 10.15
N LYS A 363 5.23 12.76 9.75
CA LYS A 363 6.43 13.09 10.52
C LYS A 363 6.92 14.50 10.24
N TYR A 364 7.73 15.00 11.16
CA TYR A 364 8.45 16.26 10.99
C TYR A 364 9.62 16.09 10.02
N GLU A 365 10.17 17.20 9.53
CA GLU A 365 11.30 17.20 8.59
C GLU A 365 12.51 16.45 9.18
N GLU A 366 13.07 15.54 8.40
CA GLU A 366 14.22 14.73 8.79
C GLU A 366 15.42 15.62 9.19
N GLY A 367 16.03 15.30 10.33
CA GLY A 367 17.14 16.08 10.89
C GLY A 367 16.72 17.36 11.64
N SER A 368 15.42 17.68 11.70
CA SER A 368 14.92 18.75 12.58
C SER A 368 14.96 18.34 14.06
N LEU A 369 15.01 19.32 14.97
CA LEU A 369 14.95 19.03 16.41
C LEU A 369 13.62 18.38 16.81
N GLN A 370 12.54 18.77 16.14
CA GLN A 370 11.18 18.29 16.39
C GLN A 370 11.04 16.80 16.03
N GLU A 371 11.55 16.38 14.86
CA GLU A 371 11.59 14.97 14.44
C GLU A 371 12.22 14.11 15.55
N ARG A 372 13.43 14.46 15.98
CA ARG A 372 14.13 13.65 16.97
C ARG A 372 13.46 13.67 18.35
N GLN A 373 12.88 14.80 18.75
CA GLN A 373 12.12 14.89 20.00
C GLN A 373 10.91 13.96 19.99
N VAL A 374 10.18 13.90 18.89
CA VAL A 374 9.03 13.00 18.70
C VAL A 374 9.47 11.54 18.71
N PHE A 375 10.54 11.19 18.02
CA PHE A 375 11.09 9.84 18.04
C PHE A 375 11.45 9.39 19.46
N LEU A 376 12.17 10.23 20.21
CA LEU A 376 12.58 9.93 21.59
C LEU A 376 11.38 9.81 22.54
N LYS A 377 10.36 10.66 22.36
CA LYS A 377 9.08 10.58 23.08
C LYS A 377 8.40 9.24 22.84
N ALA A 378 8.27 8.82 21.58
CA ALA A 378 7.66 7.53 21.23
C ALA A 378 8.44 6.36 21.87
N LEU A 379 9.78 6.36 21.73
CA LEU A 379 10.64 5.35 22.33
C LEU A 379 10.48 5.25 23.85
N GLN A 380 10.37 6.38 24.54
CA GLN A 380 10.15 6.41 25.99
C GLN A 380 8.81 5.77 26.38
N LYS A 381 7.74 6.05 25.62
CA LYS A 381 6.41 5.46 25.84
C LYS A 381 6.40 3.94 25.62
N LEU A 382 7.08 3.46 24.58
CA LEU A 382 7.19 2.02 24.29
C LEU A 382 7.94 1.26 25.40
N LYS A 383 9.03 1.85 25.92
CA LYS A 383 9.75 1.29 27.06
C LYS A 383 8.86 1.21 28.30
N ALA A 384 8.11 2.25 28.62
CA ALA A 384 7.20 2.26 29.78
C ALA A 384 6.13 1.16 29.71
N ARG A 385 5.59 0.86 28.51
CA ARG A 385 4.65 -0.25 28.30
C ARG A 385 5.27 -1.62 28.60
N SER A 386 6.51 -1.84 28.16
CA SER A 386 7.23 -3.10 28.36
C SER A 386 7.46 -3.42 29.85
N PHE A 387 7.63 -2.40 30.70
CA PHE A 387 7.77 -2.59 32.15
C PHE A 387 6.44 -2.94 32.86
N HIS A 388 5.30 -2.43 32.37
CA HIS A 388 4.00 -2.72 32.97
C HIS A 388 3.39 -4.07 32.54
N GLY A 389 3.75 -4.59 31.36
CA GLY A 389 3.34 -5.94 30.92
C GLY A 389 3.90 -7.07 31.78
N SER A 390 5.12 -6.90 32.30
CA SER A 390 5.81 -7.89 33.13
C SER A 390 5.28 -8.00 34.57
N GLN A 391 4.41 -7.10 35.03
CA GLN A 391 3.81 -7.17 36.37
C GLN A 391 2.42 -7.80 36.41
N ARG A 392 1.74 -8.00 35.27
CA ARG A 392 0.36 -8.56 35.22
C ARG A 392 0.29 -10.07 34.97
N GLY A 393 1.42 -10.76 34.79
CA GLY A 393 1.47 -12.19 34.47
C GLY A 393 1.90 -13.12 35.62
N ALA A 394 2.06 -12.63 36.85
CA ALA A 394 2.66 -13.38 37.94
C ALA A 394 1.67 -13.75 39.06
N GLU A 395 0.54 -14.36 38.72
CA GLU A 395 -0.23 -15.18 39.68
C GLU A 395 -0.74 -16.43 38.96
N LEU A 396 -0.01 -17.56 39.10
CA LEU A 396 -0.52 -18.93 39.27
C LEU A 396 0.64 -19.97 39.25
N GLN A 397 0.82 -20.60 40.43
CA GLN A 397 1.46 -21.90 40.74
C GLN A 397 3.02 -22.03 40.79
N PRO A 398 3.57 -22.75 41.80
CA PRO A 398 5.01 -22.88 42.05
C PRO A 398 5.61 -24.21 41.54
N SER A 399 6.79 -24.18 40.92
CA SER A 399 7.67 -25.37 40.87
C SER A 399 9.14 -25.04 40.56
N GLY A 400 10.04 -25.55 41.42
CA GLY A 400 11.39 -26.09 41.14
C GLY A 400 12.51 -25.19 40.57
N PRO A 401 13.73 -25.20 41.15
CA PRO A 401 14.85 -24.42 40.62
C PRO A 401 15.49 -25.17 39.44
N THR A 402 15.65 -24.51 38.30
CA THR A 402 16.58 -24.97 37.26
C THR A 402 17.32 -23.78 36.69
N SER A 403 18.64 -23.92 36.62
CA SER A 403 19.65 -22.89 36.38
C SER A 403 19.42 -22.08 35.10
N LEU A 404 19.20 -20.78 35.26
CA LEU A 404 19.24 -19.80 34.17
C LEU A 404 20.70 -19.40 33.92
N SER A 405 21.21 -19.74 32.73
CA SER A 405 22.34 -19.07 32.11
C SER A 405 21.95 -17.60 31.84
N GLN A 406 22.66 -16.67 32.46
CA GLN A 406 22.51 -15.23 32.26
C GLN A 406 22.98 -14.82 30.86
N ASP A 407 22.08 -14.82 29.87
CA ASP A 407 22.22 -13.93 28.72
C ASP A 407 21.62 -12.57 29.11
N SER A 408 22.49 -11.57 29.19
CA SER A 408 22.15 -10.22 29.66
C SER A 408 21.35 -9.44 28.59
N PRO A 409 20.42 -8.55 28.96
CA PRO A 409 19.74 -7.67 28.01
C PRO A 409 20.73 -6.67 27.40
N ARG A 410 20.68 -6.54 26.07
CA ARG A 410 21.44 -5.53 25.29
C ARG A 410 21.07 -4.13 25.79
N SER A 411 21.92 -3.56 26.65
CA SER A 411 21.87 -2.18 27.12
C SER A 411 22.21 -1.22 25.97
N LEU A 412 21.23 -0.42 25.54
CA LEU A 412 21.43 0.74 24.68
C LEU A 412 22.13 1.84 25.49
N HIS A 413 23.46 1.83 25.50
CA HIS A 413 24.23 2.99 25.92
C HIS A 413 23.98 4.14 24.94
N THR A 414 23.63 5.30 25.51
CA THR A 414 23.67 6.61 24.87
C THR A 414 24.99 6.76 24.10
N PRO A 415 25.00 7.16 22.82
CA PRO A 415 26.26 7.31 22.10
C PRO A 415 26.99 8.52 22.67
N SER A 416 28.08 8.29 23.40
CA SER A 416 29.12 9.31 23.47
C SER A 416 29.78 9.33 22.09
N LEU A 417 29.49 10.38 21.31
CA LEU A 417 30.26 10.71 20.12
C LEU A 417 31.72 10.85 20.56
N ARG A 418 32.53 9.81 20.28
CA ARG A 418 33.97 9.92 20.46
C ARG A 418 34.48 10.82 19.31
N PRO A 419 35.45 11.70 19.55
CA PRO A 419 36.04 12.57 18.50
C PRO A 419 36.74 11.83 17.34
N SER A 420 36.64 10.49 17.26
CA SER A 420 37.33 9.61 16.31
C SER A 420 36.48 9.16 15.11
N ASP A 421 35.19 9.48 15.05
CA ASP A 421 34.26 9.01 13.99
C ASP A 421 34.38 9.82 12.67
N VAL A 422 35.56 10.36 12.36
CA VAL A 422 35.77 11.11 11.11
C VAL A 422 35.86 10.11 9.97
N VAL A 423 34.78 9.95 9.22
CA VAL A 423 34.73 9.16 7.98
C VAL A 423 35.92 9.55 7.09
N GLN A 424 36.86 8.62 6.88
CA GLN A 424 38.11 8.92 6.17
C GLN A 424 38.00 8.70 4.67
N VAL A 425 37.06 7.85 4.25
CA VAL A 425 36.79 7.49 2.86
C VAL A 425 35.28 7.50 2.64
N SER A 426 34.85 8.07 1.52
CA SER A 426 33.46 8.05 1.07
C SER A 426 33.33 7.15 -0.16
N LEU A 427 32.32 6.28 -0.17
CA LEU A 427 31.95 5.44 -1.31
C LEU A 427 30.54 5.83 -1.79
N LYS A 428 30.33 5.92 -3.11
CA LYS A 428 29.03 6.26 -3.71
C LYS A 428 28.83 5.58 -5.05
N PHE A 429 27.64 5.01 -5.28
CA PHE A 429 27.24 4.53 -6.60
C PHE A 429 26.65 5.63 -7.46
N LYS A 430 27.01 5.65 -8.75
CA LYS A 430 26.39 6.51 -9.78
C LYS A 430 26.08 5.69 -11.03
N LEU A 431 24.82 5.70 -11.46
CA LEU A 431 24.42 5.13 -12.75
C LEU A 431 24.97 5.99 -13.89
N LEU A 432 25.43 5.35 -14.97
CA LEU A 432 25.90 6.04 -16.17
C LEU A 432 24.74 6.37 -17.12
N ASP A 433 23.76 5.48 -17.20
CA ASP A 433 22.59 5.58 -18.06
C ASP A 433 21.30 5.19 -17.28
N PRO A 434 20.11 5.62 -17.76
CA PRO A 434 18.85 5.12 -17.23
C PRO A 434 18.77 3.58 -17.34
N PRO A 435 18.39 2.88 -16.26
CA PRO A 435 18.35 1.42 -16.25
C PRO A 435 17.08 0.93 -16.96
N ASN A 436 17.15 0.70 -18.28
CA ASN A 436 16.02 0.17 -19.05
C ASN A 436 16.00 -1.35 -19.08
N MET A 437 14.82 -1.94 -18.97
CA MET A 437 14.64 -3.39 -19.10
C MET A 437 15.13 -3.87 -20.47
N GLY A 438 15.92 -4.95 -20.48
CA GLY A 438 16.51 -5.51 -21.71
C GLY A 438 17.88 -4.95 -22.07
N GLN A 439 18.37 -3.93 -21.34
CA GLN A 439 19.68 -3.32 -21.56
C GLN A 439 20.67 -3.64 -20.43
N ASP A 440 21.96 -3.51 -20.70
CA ASP A 440 22.98 -3.66 -19.68
C ASP A 440 22.92 -2.50 -18.67
N ILE A 441 23.11 -2.80 -17.38
CA ILE A 441 23.20 -1.77 -16.33
C ILE A 441 24.67 -1.36 -16.20
N CYS A 442 24.97 -0.12 -16.59
CA CYS A 442 26.31 0.48 -16.49
C CYS A 442 26.34 1.51 -15.35
N PHE A 443 27.29 1.35 -14.42
CA PHE A 443 27.43 2.25 -13.27
C PHE A 443 28.89 2.36 -12.82
N VAL A 444 29.17 3.32 -11.95
CA VAL A 444 30.50 3.50 -11.34
C VAL A 444 30.39 3.52 -9.82
N LEU A 445 31.40 2.93 -9.17
CA LEU A 445 31.70 3.17 -7.76
C LEU A 445 32.67 4.36 -7.68
N LEU A 446 32.22 5.45 -7.08
CA LEU A 446 33.03 6.62 -6.76
C LEU A 446 33.64 6.41 -5.38
N ALA A 447 34.97 6.48 -5.28
CA ALA A 447 35.71 6.42 -4.02
C ALA A 447 36.47 7.73 -3.82
N LEU A 448 36.22 8.42 -2.71
CA LEU A 448 36.85 9.69 -2.34
C LEU A 448 37.60 9.52 -1.02
N ASN A 449 38.89 9.85 -1.02
CA ASN A 449 39.69 9.93 0.20
C ASN A 449 39.53 11.32 0.83
N MET A 450 38.87 11.41 1.98
CA MET A 450 38.67 12.68 2.69
C MET A 450 39.80 12.98 3.68
N SER A 451 40.72 12.04 3.89
CA SER A 451 41.88 12.20 4.77
C SER A 451 43.07 12.87 4.07
N SER A 452 44.05 13.29 4.88
CA SER A 452 45.36 13.74 4.41
C SER A 452 46.37 12.60 4.23
N GLN A 453 45.97 11.36 4.46
CA GLN A 453 46.81 10.18 4.38
C GLN A 453 46.47 9.35 3.14
N PHE A 454 47.42 8.56 2.67
CA PHE A 454 47.17 7.57 1.62
C PHE A 454 46.22 6.48 2.13
N LYS A 455 45.38 5.96 1.22
CA LYS A 455 44.41 4.89 1.52
C LYS A 455 44.51 3.76 0.52
N ASP A 456 44.46 2.52 1.04
CA ASP A 456 44.42 1.29 0.25
C ASP A 456 43.16 0.51 0.62
N LEU A 457 42.24 0.41 -0.34
CA LEU A 457 40.89 -0.11 -0.14
C LEU A 457 40.70 -1.40 -0.93
N LYS A 458 40.17 -2.42 -0.28
CA LYS A 458 39.53 -3.57 -0.91
C LYS A 458 38.03 -3.37 -0.82
N VAL A 459 37.32 -3.36 -1.94
CA VAL A 459 35.86 -3.20 -1.96
C VAL A 459 35.22 -4.43 -2.58
N ASN A 460 34.42 -5.15 -1.80
CA ASN A 460 33.62 -6.27 -2.30
C ASN A 460 32.25 -5.74 -2.76
N LEU A 461 31.88 -6.06 -3.99
CA LEU A 461 30.66 -5.61 -4.65
C LEU A 461 29.70 -6.79 -4.82
N SER A 462 28.41 -6.55 -4.60
CA SER A 462 27.37 -7.57 -4.79
C SER A 462 26.12 -6.94 -5.40
N ALA A 463 25.41 -7.72 -6.22
CA ALA A 463 24.07 -7.38 -6.70
C ALA A 463 23.09 -8.52 -6.43
N GLN A 464 21.96 -8.18 -5.83
CA GLN A 464 20.85 -9.07 -5.53
C GLN A 464 19.55 -8.43 -5.99
N SER A 465 18.65 -9.23 -6.56
CA SER A 465 17.28 -8.80 -6.74
C SER A 465 16.58 -8.79 -5.39
N LEU A 466 15.66 -7.86 -5.20
CA LEU A 466 14.83 -7.80 -3.99
C LEU A 466 13.40 -8.17 -4.34
N LEU A 467 12.78 -8.96 -3.48
CA LEU A 467 11.33 -9.11 -3.44
C LEU A 467 10.69 -7.84 -2.90
N HIS A 468 9.36 -7.76 -2.99
CA HIS A 468 8.57 -6.60 -2.58
C HIS A 468 8.81 -6.17 -1.13
N ASP A 469 8.84 -7.14 -0.22
CA ASP A 469 9.13 -7.01 1.22
C ASP A 469 10.61 -6.70 1.52
N GLY A 470 11.42 -6.43 0.50
CA GLY A 470 12.85 -6.20 0.61
C GLY A 470 13.66 -7.47 0.91
N SER A 471 13.05 -8.65 0.87
CA SER A 471 13.77 -9.92 1.03
C SER A 471 14.72 -10.14 -0.17
N PRO A 472 16.01 -10.42 0.06
CA PRO A 472 16.96 -10.58 -1.03
C PRO A 472 16.86 -11.97 -1.67
N LEU A 473 16.93 -12.01 -3.00
CA LEU A 473 17.20 -13.24 -3.74
C LEU A 473 18.70 -13.56 -3.76
N SER A 474 19.06 -14.73 -4.29
CA SER A 474 20.47 -15.12 -4.43
C SER A 474 21.26 -14.07 -5.24
N PRO A 475 22.52 -13.80 -4.86
CA PRO A 475 23.36 -12.88 -5.62
C PRO A 475 23.60 -13.44 -7.01
N PHE A 476 23.43 -12.59 -8.02
CA PHE A 476 23.64 -12.95 -9.43
C PHE A 476 24.86 -12.28 -10.04
N TRP A 477 25.45 -11.31 -9.33
CA TRP A 477 26.67 -10.62 -9.75
C TRP A 477 27.47 -10.23 -8.51
N GLN A 478 28.79 -10.43 -8.60
CA GLN A 478 29.76 -10.04 -7.57
C GLN A 478 31.05 -9.59 -8.27
N ASP A 479 31.76 -8.66 -7.64
CA ASP A 479 33.07 -8.19 -8.10
C ASP A 479 33.94 -7.75 -6.90
N THR A 480 35.23 -7.56 -7.12
CA THR A 480 36.16 -7.04 -6.10
C THR A 480 37.07 -5.98 -6.71
N ALA A 481 36.96 -4.75 -6.19
CA ALA A 481 37.81 -3.65 -6.60
C ALA A 481 38.94 -3.43 -5.58
N PHE A 482 40.15 -3.20 -6.09
CA PHE A 482 41.30 -2.76 -5.30
C PHE A 482 41.62 -1.31 -5.68
N ILE A 483 41.43 -0.39 -4.75
CA ILE A 483 41.50 1.05 -5.02
C ILE A 483 42.53 1.69 -4.09
N THR A 484 43.58 2.24 -4.69
CA THR A 484 44.55 3.09 -4.01
C THR A 484 44.17 4.56 -4.20
N LEU A 485 44.17 5.34 -3.12
CA LEU A 485 43.82 6.76 -3.14
C LEU A 485 44.91 7.58 -2.45
N SER A 486 45.50 8.51 -3.20
CA SER A 486 46.29 9.61 -2.66
C SER A 486 45.43 10.49 -1.74
N PRO A 487 46.05 11.30 -0.87
CA PRO A 487 45.33 12.29 -0.06
C PRO A 487 44.41 13.14 -0.92
N LYS A 488 43.14 13.28 -0.51
CA LYS A 488 42.11 14.07 -1.22
C LYS A 488 41.76 13.60 -2.64
N GLU A 489 42.27 12.45 -3.08
CA GLU A 489 41.98 11.91 -4.41
C GLU A 489 40.57 11.30 -4.49
N ALA A 490 39.94 11.44 -5.65
CA ALA A 490 38.75 10.70 -6.04
C ALA A 490 39.06 9.78 -7.23
N LYS A 491 38.64 8.52 -7.16
CA LYS A 491 38.71 7.57 -8.29
C LYS A 491 37.34 6.96 -8.56
N THR A 492 37.18 6.50 -9.80
CA THR A 492 35.97 5.80 -10.24
C THR A 492 36.33 4.40 -10.69
N TYR A 493 35.58 3.40 -10.22
CA TYR A 493 35.68 2.02 -10.69
C TYR A 493 34.44 1.67 -11.53
N PRO A 494 34.59 1.38 -12.83
CA PRO A 494 33.46 1.08 -13.70
C PRO A 494 32.93 -0.35 -13.50
N CYS A 495 31.62 -0.48 -13.43
CA CYS A 495 30.90 -1.74 -13.27
C CYS A 495 29.88 -1.91 -14.38
N LYS A 496 29.68 -3.16 -14.81
CA LYS A 496 28.69 -3.55 -15.81
C LYS A 496 27.99 -4.84 -15.39
N ILE A 497 26.66 -4.82 -15.37
CA ILE A 497 25.81 -6.01 -15.21
C ILE A 497 25.01 -6.19 -16.50
N SER A 498 25.27 -7.28 -17.23
CA SER A 498 24.59 -7.55 -18.49
C SER A 498 23.13 -8.01 -18.31
N TYR A 499 22.27 -7.76 -19.30
CA TYR A 499 20.88 -8.27 -19.29
C TYR A 499 20.81 -9.77 -19.06
N SER A 500 21.70 -10.54 -19.69
CA SER A 500 21.80 -12.00 -19.51
C SER A 500 22.11 -12.41 -18.07
N GLN A 501 22.81 -11.59 -17.29
CA GLN A 501 23.14 -11.90 -15.90
C GLN A 501 21.93 -11.68 -14.98
N TYR A 502 21.18 -10.59 -15.15
CA TYR A 502 20.11 -10.25 -14.21
C TYR A 502 18.72 -10.77 -14.62
N SER A 503 18.45 -10.96 -15.92
CA SER A 503 17.11 -11.25 -16.46
C SER A 503 16.38 -12.41 -15.79
N GLN A 504 17.07 -13.52 -15.52
CA GLN A 504 16.48 -14.70 -14.89
C GLN A 504 16.29 -14.59 -13.37
N TYR A 505 16.86 -13.55 -12.75
CA TYR A 505 16.78 -13.32 -11.30
C TYR A 505 15.91 -12.14 -10.94
N LEU A 506 15.29 -11.45 -11.91
CA LEU A 506 14.43 -10.31 -11.63
C LEU A 506 13.17 -10.75 -10.92
N SER A 507 12.88 -10.08 -9.81
CA SER A 507 11.57 -10.13 -9.18
C SER A 507 10.52 -9.37 -10.01
N THR A 508 9.26 -9.57 -9.65
CA THR A 508 8.09 -8.88 -10.18
C THR A 508 8.23 -7.36 -10.06
N ASP A 509 8.77 -6.89 -8.94
CA ASP A 509 8.98 -5.46 -8.65
C ASP A 509 10.20 -4.86 -9.35
N LYS A 510 11.02 -5.69 -10.00
CA LYS A 510 12.13 -5.26 -10.87
C LYS A 510 13.18 -4.41 -10.12
N LEU A 511 13.44 -4.78 -8.87
CA LEU A 511 14.38 -4.10 -7.98
C LEU A 511 15.68 -4.87 -7.90
N ILE A 512 16.78 -4.19 -8.21
CA ILE A 512 18.13 -4.70 -8.01
C ILE A 512 18.81 -3.82 -6.96
N ARG A 513 19.22 -4.41 -5.85
CA ARG A 513 20.11 -3.73 -4.90
C ARG A 513 21.54 -4.06 -5.24
N ILE A 514 22.34 -3.01 -5.44
CA ILE A 514 23.79 -3.09 -5.47
C ILE A 514 24.35 -2.62 -4.12
N SER A 515 25.38 -3.31 -3.63
CA SER A 515 26.06 -3.01 -2.39
C SER A 515 27.58 -3.08 -2.59
N ALA A 516 28.29 -2.24 -1.83
CA ALA A 516 29.74 -2.24 -1.73
C ALA A 516 30.15 -2.24 -0.26
N LEU A 517 30.93 -3.24 0.14
CA LEU A 517 31.58 -3.30 1.44
C LEU A 517 33.08 -2.98 1.26
N GLY A 518 33.48 -1.79 1.67
CA GLY A 518 34.85 -1.31 1.65
C GLY A 518 35.61 -1.66 2.93
N GLU A 519 36.82 -2.16 2.75
CA GLU A 519 37.77 -2.48 3.80
C GLU A 519 39.06 -1.70 3.55
N GLU A 520 39.41 -0.81 4.47
CA GLU A 520 40.70 -0.12 4.43
C GLU A 520 41.76 -0.96 5.13
N LYS A 521 42.93 -1.18 4.53
CA LYS A 521 43.98 -2.01 5.16
C LYS A 521 44.46 -1.49 6.52
N SER A 522 44.50 -0.17 6.71
CA SER A 522 45.00 0.47 7.94
C SER A 522 43.91 0.77 8.98
N SER A 523 42.65 0.44 8.70
CA SER A 523 41.54 0.69 9.64
C SER A 523 40.71 -0.58 9.86
N PRO A 524 40.30 -0.87 11.10
CA PRO A 524 39.33 -1.93 11.36
C PRO A 524 37.91 -1.57 10.91
N GLU A 525 37.66 -0.29 10.61
CA GLU A 525 36.35 0.19 10.16
C GLU A 525 36.01 -0.29 8.75
N LYS A 526 34.73 -0.57 8.55
CA LYS A 526 34.17 -1.05 7.29
C LYS A 526 33.18 -0.02 6.78
N ILE A 527 33.17 0.20 5.48
CA ILE A 527 32.32 1.20 4.84
C ILE A 527 31.28 0.45 4.01
N LEU A 528 30.00 0.61 4.34
CA LEU A 528 28.91 0.05 3.55
C LEU A 528 28.24 1.17 2.75
N VAL A 529 28.09 0.97 1.45
CA VAL A 529 27.19 1.76 0.61
C VAL A 529 26.30 0.84 -0.20
N ASN A 530 25.03 1.22 -0.36
CA ASN A 530 24.10 0.47 -1.20
C ASN A 530 23.26 1.44 -2.06
N LYS A 531 22.65 0.89 -3.11
CA LYS A 531 21.70 1.61 -3.98
C LYS A 531 20.69 0.61 -4.55
N ILE A 532 19.42 0.99 -4.53
CA ILE A 532 18.36 0.28 -5.25
C ILE A 532 18.25 0.86 -6.66
N ILE A 533 18.23 -0.02 -7.65
CA ILE A 533 18.04 0.25 -9.07
C ILE A 533 16.66 -0.31 -9.44
N THR A 534 15.79 0.54 -9.97
CA THR A 534 14.47 0.16 -10.50
C THR A 534 14.52 0.19 -12.02
N LEU A 535 14.18 -0.90 -12.70
CA LEU A 535 14.19 -0.97 -14.16
C LEU A 535 12.99 -0.23 -14.79
N SER A 536 13.24 0.55 -15.83
CA SER A 536 12.20 1.20 -16.65
C SER A 536 11.66 0.27 -17.74
N TYR A 537 10.37 0.42 -18.06
CA TYR A 537 9.64 -0.37 -19.06
C TYR A 537 8.96 0.54 -20.09
N PRO A 538 8.71 0.07 -21.32
CA PRO A 538 7.85 0.77 -22.26
C PRO A 538 6.42 0.82 -21.70
N SER A 539 5.77 1.98 -21.86
CA SER A 539 4.38 2.16 -21.46
C SER A 539 3.41 1.56 -22.49
N ILE A 540 2.20 1.22 -22.03
CA ILE A 540 1.07 0.95 -22.94
C ILE A 540 0.49 2.29 -23.38
N THR A 541 0.38 2.50 -24.69
CA THR A 541 -0.31 3.67 -25.25
C THR A 541 -1.76 3.30 -25.57
N ILE A 542 -2.71 4.14 -25.15
CA ILE A 542 -4.14 3.95 -25.41
C ILE A 542 -4.68 5.20 -26.12
N ASN A 543 -5.19 5.02 -27.33
CA ASN A 543 -5.84 6.06 -28.12
C ASN A 543 -7.34 5.80 -28.19
N VAL A 544 -8.13 6.85 -27.99
CA VAL A 544 -9.58 6.81 -28.19
C VAL A 544 -9.87 7.31 -29.60
N LEU A 545 -10.50 6.49 -30.43
CA LEU A 545 -10.63 6.72 -31.89
C LEU A 545 -11.94 7.41 -32.29
N GLY A 546 -12.60 8.12 -31.37
CA GLY A 546 -13.85 8.81 -31.60
C GLY A 546 -14.32 9.57 -30.37
N ALA A 547 -15.43 10.30 -30.50
CA ALA A 547 -16.09 10.90 -29.35
C ALA A 547 -16.70 9.79 -28.48
N ALA A 548 -16.51 9.87 -27.16
CA ALA A 548 -17.14 8.94 -26.23
C ALA A 548 -18.51 9.50 -25.83
N VAL A 549 -19.58 8.80 -26.20
CA VAL A 549 -20.96 9.20 -25.91
C VAL A 549 -21.67 8.02 -25.26
N VAL A 550 -22.46 8.28 -24.22
CA VAL A 550 -23.25 7.26 -23.53
C VAL A 550 -24.13 6.50 -24.54
N ASN A 551 -24.12 5.18 -24.44
CA ASN A 551 -24.85 4.23 -25.28
C ASN A 551 -24.48 4.24 -26.77
N GLN A 552 -23.35 4.83 -27.16
CA GLN A 552 -22.82 4.74 -28.53
C GLN A 552 -21.53 3.91 -28.59
N PRO A 553 -21.25 3.22 -29.71
CA PRO A 553 -20.00 2.51 -29.91
C PRO A 553 -18.77 3.43 -29.86
N LEU A 554 -17.73 2.97 -29.15
CA LEU A 554 -16.44 3.63 -29.02
C LEU A 554 -15.31 2.67 -29.38
N SER A 555 -14.50 3.05 -30.36
CA SER A 555 -13.27 2.32 -30.73
C SER A 555 -12.07 2.83 -29.93
N ILE A 556 -11.29 1.91 -29.39
CA ILE A 556 -10.10 2.18 -28.58
C ILE A 556 -8.93 1.40 -29.18
N GLN A 557 -7.83 2.09 -29.49
CA GLN A 557 -6.59 1.46 -29.93
C GLN A 557 -5.62 1.33 -28.76
N VAL A 558 -5.14 0.12 -28.50
CA VAL A 558 -4.12 -0.17 -27.50
C VAL A 558 -2.84 -0.60 -28.20
N ILE A 559 -1.71 -0.01 -27.80
CA ILE A 559 -0.41 -0.20 -28.44
C ILE A 559 0.64 -0.56 -27.38
N PHE A 560 1.42 -1.59 -27.66
CA PHE A 560 2.53 -2.04 -26.83
C PHE A 560 3.71 -2.48 -27.71
N SER A 561 4.94 -2.16 -27.30
CA SER A 561 6.17 -2.58 -27.98
C SER A 561 6.98 -3.50 -27.08
N ASN A 562 7.43 -4.65 -27.62
CA ASN A 562 8.37 -5.51 -26.93
C ASN A 562 9.73 -4.79 -26.78
N PRO A 563 10.19 -4.44 -25.55
CA PRO A 563 11.45 -3.71 -25.37
C PRO A 563 12.69 -4.60 -25.53
N LEU A 564 12.51 -5.92 -25.53
CA LEU A 564 13.61 -6.88 -25.48
C LEU A 564 14.20 -7.14 -26.87
N SER A 565 15.46 -7.52 -26.89
CA SER A 565 16.15 -8.08 -28.06
C SER A 565 15.80 -9.55 -28.32
N GLU A 566 14.96 -10.15 -27.46
CA GLU A 566 14.43 -11.51 -27.60
C GLU A 566 12.90 -11.52 -27.74
N GLN A 567 12.36 -12.65 -28.16
CA GLN A 567 10.91 -12.82 -28.28
C GLN A 567 10.25 -12.92 -26.90
N VAL A 568 9.01 -12.47 -26.82
CA VAL A 568 8.17 -12.54 -25.63
C VAL A 568 6.94 -13.39 -25.96
N GLU A 569 6.60 -14.31 -25.06
CA GLU A 569 5.54 -15.29 -25.25
C GLU A 569 4.44 -15.12 -24.21
N ASP A 570 3.33 -15.83 -24.40
CA ASP A 570 2.16 -15.79 -23.53
C ASP A 570 1.61 -14.38 -23.28
N CYS A 571 1.72 -13.51 -24.29
CA CYS A 571 1.28 -12.13 -24.20
C CYS A 571 -0.25 -12.07 -24.07
N VAL A 572 -0.73 -11.53 -22.95
CA VAL A 572 -2.15 -11.27 -22.71
C VAL A 572 -2.34 -9.82 -22.30
N LEU A 573 -3.18 -9.12 -23.05
CA LEU A 573 -3.63 -7.77 -22.73
C LEU A 573 -4.98 -7.83 -22.02
N THR A 574 -5.06 -7.24 -20.83
CA THR A 574 -6.31 -7.03 -20.09
C THR A 574 -6.67 -5.55 -20.14
N VAL A 575 -7.92 -5.21 -20.48
CA VAL A 575 -8.44 -3.84 -20.54
C VAL A 575 -9.74 -3.73 -19.75
N GLU A 576 -9.88 -2.67 -18.95
CA GLU A 576 -11.10 -2.36 -18.21
C GLU A 576 -11.28 -0.86 -17.96
N GLY A 577 -12.41 -0.49 -17.36
CA GLY A 577 -12.73 0.86 -16.94
C GLY A 577 -14.21 0.95 -16.54
N SER A 578 -14.48 1.40 -15.31
CA SER A 578 -15.85 1.57 -14.81
C SER A 578 -16.64 2.55 -15.69
N GLY A 579 -17.91 2.26 -15.93
CA GLY A 579 -18.75 3.01 -16.88
C GLY A 579 -18.39 2.87 -18.37
N LEU A 580 -17.24 2.28 -18.71
CA LEU A 580 -16.77 2.09 -20.09
C LEU A 580 -16.91 0.64 -20.55
N PHE A 581 -16.62 -0.33 -19.68
CA PHE A 581 -16.69 -1.77 -19.99
C PHE A 581 -17.51 -2.50 -18.93
N LYS A 582 -18.51 -3.30 -19.34
CA LYS A 582 -19.31 -4.12 -18.40
C LYS A 582 -18.53 -5.26 -17.74
N LYS A 583 -17.42 -5.68 -18.37
CA LYS A 583 -16.51 -6.73 -17.91
C LYS A 583 -15.11 -6.48 -18.44
N GLN A 584 -14.10 -7.00 -17.75
CA GLN A 584 -12.72 -7.00 -18.24
C GLN A 584 -12.63 -7.66 -19.62
N GLN A 585 -11.95 -7.01 -20.55
CA GLN A 585 -11.61 -7.56 -21.86
C GLN A 585 -10.23 -8.19 -21.79
N LYS A 586 -10.10 -9.46 -22.20
CA LYS A 586 -8.82 -10.16 -22.29
C LYS A 586 -8.53 -10.52 -23.73
N VAL A 587 -7.38 -10.09 -24.24
CA VAL A 587 -6.92 -10.34 -25.62
C VAL A 587 -5.64 -11.15 -25.58
N PHE A 588 -5.66 -12.31 -26.22
CA PHE A 588 -4.49 -13.17 -26.37
C PHE A 588 -3.69 -12.74 -27.60
N LEU A 589 -2.47 -12.24 -27.38
CA LEU A 589 -1.57 -11.79 -28.44
C LEU A 589 -0.55 -12.86 -28.84
N GLY A 590 -0.37 -13.89 -28.00
CA GLY A 590 0.55 -14.97 -28.26
C GLY A 590 2.01 -14.51 -28.15
N VAL A 591 2.72 -14.46 -29.28
CA VAL A 591 4.16 -14.18 -29.34
C VAL A 591 4.42 -12.81 -29.96
N LEU A 592 5.22 -11.99 -29.29
CA LEU A 592 5.75 -10.73 -29.79
C LEU A 592 7.24 -10.88 -30.13
N LYS A 593 7.59 -10.67 -31.40
CA LYS A 593 8.98 -10.69 -31.88
C LYS A 593 9.82 -9.57 -31.22
N PRO A 594 11.17 -9.68 -31.20
CA PRO A 594 12.04 -8.61 -30.71
C PRO A 594 11.67 -7.25 -31.31
N GLN A 595 11.54 -6.22 -30.48
CA GLN A 595 11.23 -4.84 -30.90
C GLN A 595 9.90 -4.68 -31.69
N HIS A 596 9.05 -5.70 -31.75
CA HIS A 596 7.78 -5.63 -32.46
C HIS A 596 6.78 -4.76 -31.69
N ARG A 597 6.04 -3.95 -32.44
CA ARG A 597 4.98 -3.06 -31.95
C ARG A 597 3.62 -3.67 -32.28
N ALA A 598 2.92 -4.18 -31.26
CA ALA A 598 1.56 -4.65 -31.36
C ALA A 598 0.57 -3.47 -31.29
N SER A 599 -0.48 -3.51 -32.11
CA SER A 599 -1.59 -2.55 -32.09
C SER A 599 -2.91 -3.31 -32.23
N ILE A 600 -3.82 -3.09 -31.29
CA ILE A 600 -5.11 -3.80 -31.18
C ILE A 600 -6.21 -2.75 -31.13
N ILE A 601 -7.31 -3.00 -31.83
CA ILE A 601 -8.54 -2.19 -31.72
C ILE A 601 -9.56 -2.98 -30.91
N LEU A 602 -10.12 -2.34 -29.90
CA LEU A 602 -11.21 -2.84 -29.07
C LEU A 602 -12.42 -1.92 -29.23
N GLU A 603 -13.60 -2.52 -29.25
CA GLU A 603 -14.87 -1.79 -29.24
C GLU A 603 -15.52 -1.90 -27.87
N THR A 604 -16.14 -0.81 -27.44
CA THR A 604 -16.98 -0.79 -26.23
C THR A 604 -18.16 0.15 -26.41
N VAL A 605 -19.12 0.08 -25.49
CA VAL A 605 -20.27 1.00 -25.43
C VAL A 605 -20.29 1.61 -24.03
N PRO A 606 -19.81 2.87 -23.85
CA PRO A 606 -19.88 3.57 -22.57
C PRO A 606 -21.33 3.65 -22.08
N PHE A 607 -21.55 3.44 -20.79
CA PHE A 607 -22.89 3.42 -20.18
C PHE A 607 -23.00 4.36 -18.97
N LYS A 608 -21.92 5.07 -18.63
CA LYS A 608 -21.94 6.17 -17.65
C LYS A 608 -21.22 7.39 -18.24
N SER A 609 -21.77 8.58 -17.98
CA SER A 609 -21.26 9.87 -18.44
C SER A 609 -20.22 10.49 -17.50
N GLY A 610 -19.47 11.47 -17.98
CA GLY A 610 -18.48 12.24 -17.23
C GLY A 610 -17.08 11.67 -17.38
N GLN A 611 -16.17 12.09 -16.48
CA GLN A 611 -14.78 11.67 -16.52
C GLN A 611 -14.65 10.19 -16.16
N ARG A 612 -14.01 9.40 -17.02
CA ARG A 612 -13.74 7.96 -16.85
C ARG A 612 -12.28 7.66 -17.21
N GLN A 613 -11.81 6.46 -16.86
CA GLN A 613 -10.46 6.02 -17.15
C GLN A 613 -10.46 4.62 -17.77
N ILE A 614 -9.83 4.48 -18.94
CA ILE A 614 -9.47 3.19 -19.52
C ILE A 614 -8.15 2.76 -18.89
N GLN A 615 -8.06 1.52 -18.45
CA GLN A 615 -6.87 0.94 -17.85
C GLN A 615 -6.50 -0.34 -18.58
N ALA A 616 -5.19 -0.56 -18.74
CA ALA A 616 -4.66 -1.71 -19.44
C ALA A 616 -3.51 -2.35 -18.65
N ASN A 617 -3.42 -3.67 -18.73
CA ASN A 617 -2.29 -4.46 -18.23
C ASN A 617 -1.82 -5.43 -19.31
N MET A 618 -0.52 -5.46 -19.55
CA MET A 618 0.13 -6.49 -20.36
C MET A 618 0.91 -7.44 -19.46
N ARG A 619 0.62 -8.74 -19.56
CA ARG A 619 1.42 -9.81 -18.96
C ARG A 619 2.07 -10.66 -20.05
N SER A 620 3.19 -11.29 -19.71
CA SER A 620 3.90 -12.26 -20.56
C SER A 620 4.73 -13.23 -19.71
N ASN A 621 5.43 -14.14 -20.39
CA ASN A 621 6.45 -14.97 -19.74
C ASN A 621 7.59 -14.14 -19.12
N LYS A 622 8.00 -13.03 -19.75
CA LYS A 622 9.16 -12.19 -19.35
C LYS A 622 8.83 -11.00 -18.44
N PHE A 623 7.60 -10.51 -18.43
CA PHE A 623 7.15 -9.44 -17.54
C PHE A 623 5.73 -9.70 -17.06
N LYS A 624 5.53 -9.61 -15.74
CA LYS A 624 4.25 -9.97 -15.12
C LYS A 624 3.23 -8.83 -15.18
N ASP A 625 3.70 -7.59 -15.15
CA ASP A 625 2.88 -6.40 -15.28
C ASP A 625 3.59 -5.32 -16.12
N ILE A 626 2.83 -4.75 -17.06
CA ILE A 626 3.08 -3.44 -17.64
C ILE A 626 1.72 -2.76 -17.70
N LYS A 627 1.59 -1.64 -16.98
CA LYS A 627 0.32 -0.92 -16.86
C LYS A 627 0.30 0.29 -17.80
N GLY A 628 -0.90 0.69 -18.22
CA GLY A 628 -1.14 1.97 -18.86
C GLY A 628 -2.58 2.42 -18.65
N TYR A 629 -2.83 3.70 -18.85
CA TYR A 629 -4.16 4.26 -18.72
C TYR A 629 -4.41 5.40 -19.71
N ARG A 630 -5.68 5.74 -19.89
CA ARG A 630 -6.12 6.92 -20.62
C ARG A 630 -7.43 7.44 -20.04
N ASN A 631 -7.44 8.71 -19.67
CA ASN A 631 -8.66 9.40 -19.30
C ASN A 631 -9.53 9.69 -20.52
N VAL A 632 -10.84 9.57 -20.34
CA VAL A 632 -11.86 9.78 -21.35
C VAL A 632 -13.03 10.52 -20.72
N TYR A 633 -13.47 11.61 -21.33
CA TYR A 633 -14.72 12.25 -20.95
C TYR A 633 -15.85 11.69 -21.81
N VAL A 634 -16.90 11.17 -21.18
CA VAL A 634 -18.05 10.57 -21.87
C VAL A 634 -19.24 11.53 -21.82
N ASP A 635 -19.68 12.00 -22.98
CA ASP A 635 -20.82 12.91 -23.09
C ASP A 635 -22.16 12.18 -22.97
N PHE A 636 -23.21 12.88 -22.54
CA PHE A 636 -24.57 12.40 -22.70
C PHE A 636 -24.95 12.39 -24.17
N ALA A 637 -25.67 11.35 -24.60
CA ALA A 637 -26.37 11.41 -25.88
C ALA A 637 -27.47 12.48 -25.78
N LEU A 638 -27.40 13.49 -26.65
CA LEU A 638 -28.45 14.50 -26.82
C LEU A 638 -29.72 13.90 -27.44
#